data_AF-A0A315VYN1-F1
#
_entry.id   AF-A0A315VYN1-F1
#
_cell.length_a   1.000
_cell.length_b   1.000
_cell.length_c   1.000
_cell.angle_alpha   90.00
_cell.angle_beta   90.00
_cell.angle_gamma   90.00
#
_symmetry.space_group_name_H-M   'P 1'
#
loop_
_entity.id
_entity.type
_entity.pdbx_description
1 polymer ?
#
loop_
_entity_poly.entity_id
_entity_poly.type
_entity_poly.pdbx_seq_one_letter_code
_entity_poly.pdbx_strand_id
1 'polypeptide(L)'
;MRFRLLRRNLLLLLGVIFVLVTLLFSTRVLVISEDDPRADSSRNVDSNGNQGTNSCEVFHFGSVSELTQSVYSANYKQCVHNADRFPGEPQLVLVVQVHNRPEYLRLLIRSLETAAEVHSFLLIFSHDYFSQEINTIVQGITFCKVLQIYFPFSTQLYPKEFPGQDPRDCPRDMSKDMARKTGCLNADHPDSYGHYREAFVTQTKHHWWWKLHFVWERVQVMQGYSGFAVFLEEDNYILPDFFHVYKLMIEFRKTSCLDCDLLALGNHNGVIDFTSMSDKVLTSGWMSTKHNIGMGISREVYYKLMGCSKDYCTYDDYNWDWTLQHLSGTCISKPLKVLVAQGSRVLHTGDCGLHQKDNCRPEQASQKVRESLQKAKEGLFPPRLVLSRAEPVEHKPHMKNGGWGDVRDHALCNNYSKRQLDVNVDVGRDVCHVTRAPVFIGPPLFRVYFRKSAPVHIMAHWFHRNPLKATAPVSFNFYGVAGSPAANKICNDLRTTRARLLEMFTDSTCTPEIMKNASDAYFSLLQGKCTHVGHKVRARFISSLDGSTQENKMRFIQNFKWTDTLQGNIPSAQQDAVFEMVSMAFNVAVWYTKFASRLAGKENITEPEAKDVHKSLKVAAGIFKTLKEVHVPRLITPAEKGRDLEPRVMDAYIIQCQAEAQEVTIARAIELKHNASLIAALAFETANFYQKADHTLNTLEPECSSKWRKYLQLKQYFYMAYAFCYHGQTLLASDKCGESIRSLQEAEKCTRFFSYSRAEALCKEYRQTKGPGTTAKPSEQLFFLKLGALIKTTLEKCQRENGFIYFHKVPAEPPQLELKASYGLAEPVPFELPPLSEQCTPEVYATFDLTKGAKNDKAKPKEEEVKPVKEPDLKPQKDTGCVLS
;
A
#
# COMPACT_ATOMS: atom_id res chain seq x y z
N MET A 1 55.14 20.95 -28.80
CA MET A 1 53.81 21.32 -29.32
C MET A 1 53.13 20.26 -30.21
N ARG A 2 53.84 19.34 -30.88
CA ARG A 2 53.23 18.30 -31.75
C ARG A 2 52.37 17.22 -31.04
N PHE A 3 52.60 16.96 -29.75
CA PHE A 3 51.81 15.94 -28.99
C PHE A 3 50.42 16.40 -28.52
N ARG A 4 50.15 17.71 -28.43
CA ARG A 4 48.83 18.23 -28.01
C ARG A 4 47.81 18.27 -29.15
N LEU A 5 48.27 18.40 -30.40
CA LEU A 5 47.41 18.34 -31.59
C LEU A 5 46.91 16.91 -31.88
N LEU A 6 47.73 15.89 -31.64
CA LEU A 6 47.36 14.48 -31.81
C LEU A 6 46.22 14.05 -30.85
N ARG A 7 46.24 14.49 -29.59
CA ARG A 7 45.17 14.15 -28.61
C ARG A 7 43.82 14.80 -28.95
N ARG A 8 43.83 16.04 -29.47
CA ARG A 8 42.59 16.75 -29.81
C ARG A 8 41.95 16.18 -31.08
N ASN A 9 42.77 15.79 -32.05
CA ASN A 9 42.29 15.14 -33.27
C ASN A 9 41.79 13.71 -33.00
N LEU A 10 42.39 12.98 -32.04
CA LEU A 10 41.92 11.64 -31.64
C LEU A 10 40.55 11.69 -30.93
N LEU A 11 40.32 12.69 -30.08
CA LEU A 11 39.03 12.87 -29.40
C LEU A 11 37.92 13.29 -30.37
N LEU A 12 38.24 14.13 -31.35
CA LEU A 12 37.32 14.47 -32.43
C LEU A 12 37.01 13.25 -33.31
N LEU A 13 38.01 12.42 -33.63
CA LEU A 13 37.82 11.20 -34.40
C LEU A 13 36.91 10.21 -33.65
N LEU A 14 37.13 10.03 -32.34
CA LEU A 14 36.29 9.17 -31.49
C LEU A 14 34.86 9.69 -31.37
N GLY A 15 34.67 11.01 -31.28
CA GLY A 15 33.35 11.63 -31.30
C GLY A 15 32.60 11.41 -32.63
N VAL A 16 33.30 11.55 -33.76
CA VAL A 16 32.72 11.31 -35.09
C VAL A 16 32.39 9.82 -35.29
N ILE A 17 33.25 8.90 -34.82
CA ILE A 17 32.99 7.46 -34.86
C ILE A 17 31.77 7.12 -34.00
N PHE A 18 31.63 7.70 -32.81
CA PHE A 18 30.47 7.46 -31.95
C PHE A 18 29.16 7.92 -32.58
N VAL A 19 29.17 9.07 -33.26
CA VAL A 19 28.00 9.60 -34.00
C VAL A 19 27.68 8.73 -35.22
N LEU A 20 28.70 8.26 -35.96
CA LEU A 20 28.50 7.35 -37.10
C LEU A 20 27.97 5.98 -36.66
N VAL A 21 28.44 5.42 -35.56
CA VAL A 21 27.96 4.14 -35.01
C VAL A 21 26.52 4.25 -34.51
N THR A 22 26.16 5.37 -33.89
CA THR A 22 24.78 5.61 -33.44
C THR A 22 23.81 5.85 -34.61
N LEU A 23 24.25 6.53 -35.68
CA LEU A 23 23.49 6.66 -36.94
C LEU A 23 23.38 5.33 -37.72
N LEU A 24 24.41 4.47 -37.70
CA LEU A 24 24.37 3.13 -38.30
C LEU A 24 23.47 2.17 -37.49
N PHE A 25 23.39 2.32 -36.16
CA PHE A 25 22.45 1.56 -35.34
C PHE A 25 21.00 2.05 -35.49
N SER A 26 20.77 3.35 -35.67
CA SER A 26 19.40 3.87 -35.87
C SER A 26 18.83 3.56 -37.25
N THR A 27 19.67 3.38 -38.26
CA THR A 27 19.26 3.07 -39.65
C THR A 27 19.12 1.56 -39.91
N ARG A 28 19.63 0.68 -39.04
CA ARG A 28 19.40 -0.78 -39.13
C ARG A 28 18.07 -1.26 -38.55
N VAL A 29 17.29 -0.40 -37.89
CA VAL A 29 15.98 -0.77 -37.30
C VAL A 29 14.82 -0.60 -38.30
N LEU A 30 15.05 0.00 -39.47
CA LEU A 30 14.04 0.19 -40.50
C LEU A 30 14.63 -0.13 -41.88
N VAL A 31 14.11 -1.18 -42.52
CA VAL A 31 14.17 -1.57 -43.96
C VAL A 31 14.86 -2.92 -44.29
N ILE A 32 14.00 -3.97 -44.37
CA ILE A 32 13.77 -4.96 -45.46
C ILE A 32 14.73 -6.15 -45.72
N SER A 33 14.12 -7.33 -45.53
CA SER A 33 13.99 -8.60 -46.29
C SER A 33 15.13 -9.40 -46.96
N GLU A 34 14.94 -10.73 -46.76
CA GLU A 34 14.99 -11.89 -47.68
C GLU A 34 16.31 -12.53 -48.18
N ASP A 35 16.19 -13.86 -48.33
CA ASP A 35 17.05 -14.91 -48.95
C ASP A 35 18.26 -15.43 -48.12
N ASP A 36 18.57 -16.73 -47.94
CA ASP A 36 18.20 -18.04 -48.55
C ASP A 36 18.88 -19.19 -47.69
N PRO A 37 19.00 -20.50 -48.07
CA PRO A 37 18.04 -21.60 -48.25
C PRO A 37 18.33 -22.90 -47.41
N ARG A 38 17.41 -23.88 -47.52
CA ARG A 38 17.53 -25.36 -47.32
C ARG A 38 17.39 -25.96 -45.90
N ALA A 39 16.22 -26.53 -45.61
CA ALA A 39 16.03 -27.99 -45.52
C ALA A 39 14.53 -28.33 -45.54
N ASP A 40 14.19 -29.18 -46.49
CA ASP A 40 12.87 -29.55 -46.97
C ASP A 40 12.34 -30.80 -46.23
N SER A 41 11.07 -30.81 -45.84
CA SER A 41 10.15 -31.95 -46.08
C SER A 41 8.75 -31.70 -45.49
N SER A 42 7.84 -31.28 -46.37
CA SER A 42 6.44 -31.72 -46.51
C SER A 42 5.52 -31.82 -45.28
N ARG A 43 4.48 -30.96 -45.23
CA ARG A 43 3.06 -31.37 -45.43
C ARG A 43 2.14 -30.15 -45.60
N ASN A 44 1.26 -30.27 -46.60
CA ASN A 44 0.41 -29.25 -47.19
C ASN A 44 -0.74 -28.73 -46.31
N VAL A 45 -0.92 -27.40 -46.38
CA VAL A 45 -2.15 -26.65 -46.69
C VAL A 45 -3.41 -26.97 -45.87
N ASP A 46 -3.85 -26.01 -45.07
CA ASP A 46 -5.06 -25.26 -45.41
C ASP A 46 -5.00 -23.81 -44.95
N SER A 47 -5.37 -22.94 -45.89
CA SER A 47 -5.31 -21.49 -45.79
C SER A 47 -6.66 -20.99 -45.28
N ASN A 48 -6.68 -20.19 -44.21
CA ASN A 48 -7.70 -19.16 -44.05
C ASN A 48 -7.35 -18.15 -42.96
N GLY A 49 -7.49 -16.86 -43.29
CA GLY A 49 -8.05 -15.89 -42.35
C GLY A 49 -7.06 -14.97 -41.64
N ASN A 50 -6.59 -13.96 -42.37
CA ASN A 50 -6.18 -12.69 -41.80
C ASN A 50 -7.44 -11.98 -41.22
N GLN A 51 -7.58 -11.84 -39.90
CA GLN A 51 -8.47 -10.86 -39.24
C GLN A 51 -8.11 -10.70 -37.76
N GLY A 52 -7.38 -9.64 -37.43
CA GLY A 52 -7.33 -9.09 -36.08
C GLY A 52 -8.53 -8.16 -35.88
N THR A 53 -9.58 -8.66 -35.22
CA THR A 53 -10.69 -7.86 -34.68
C THR A 53 -10.99 -8.34 -33.26
N ASN A 54 -11.24 -7.41 -32.34
CA ASN A 54 -11.67 -7.66 -30.97
C ASN A 54 -13.03 -8.38 -30.95
N SER A 55 -13.07 -9.71 -31.13
CA SER A 55 -14.31 -10.47 -31.00
C SER A 55 -14.61 -10.70 -29.52
N CYS A 56 -15.70 -10.12 -29.00
CA CYS A 56 -16.28 -10.58 -27.74
C CYS A 56 -16.60 -12.08 -27.87
N GLU A 57 -16.11 -12.91 -26.96
CA GLU A 57 -16.34 -14.36 -27.00
C GLU A 57 -17.82 -14.73 -26.89
N VAL A 58 -18.17 -15.88 -27.45
CA VAL A 58 -19.50 -16.46 -27.37
C VAL A 58 -19.79 -16.89 -25.93
N PHE A 59 -20.92 -16.44 -25.38
CA PHE A 59 -21.37 -16.86 -24.05
C PHE A 59 -22.06 -18.22 -24.15
N HIS A 60 -21.54 -19.24 -23.47
CA HIS A 60 -22.06 -20.60 -23.52
C HIS A 60 -23.07 -20.84 -22.38
N PHE A 61 -24.30 -21.22 -22.74
CA PHE A 61 -25.41 -21.48 -21.81
C PHE A 61 -25.66 -22.97 -21.53
N GLY A 62 -24.67 -23.82 -21.79
CA GLY A 62 -24.78 -25.26 -21.68
C GLY A 62 -24.82 -25.76 -20.23
N SER A 63 -23.83 -26.59 -19.87
CA SER A 63 -23.69 -27.11 -18.52
C SER A 63 -23.37 -26.01 -17.49
N VAL A 64 -23.62 -26.26 -16.19
CA VAL A 64 -23.26 -25.33 -15.11
C VAL A 64 -21.77 -24.97 -15.14
N SER A 65 -20.89 -25.93 -15.49
CA SER A 65 -19.45 -25.68 -15.61
C SER A 65 -19.12 -24.69 -16.73
N GLU A 66 -19.70 -24.87 -17.91
CA GLU A 66 -19.51 -23.96 -19.06
C GLU A 66 -20.09 -22.57 -18.75
N LEU A 67 -21.21 -22.53 -18.03
CA LEU A 67 -21.85 -21.30 -17.58
C LEU A 67 -20.96 -20.54 -16.59
N THR A 68 -20.41 -21.23 -15.58
CA THR A 68 -19.44 -20.65 -14.63
C THR A 68 -18.20 -20.10 -15.34
N GLN A 69 -17.66 -20.85 -16.30
CA GLN A 69 -16.51 -20.40 -17.10
C GLN A 69 -16.84 -19.17 -17.95
N SER A 70 -18.03 -19.13 -18.57
CA SER A 70 -18.51 -18.00 -19.36
C SER A 70 -18.69 -16.75 -18.51
N VAL A 71 -19.29 -16.89 -17.32
CA VAL A 71 -19.46 -15.79 -16.33
C VAL A 71 -18.11 -15.23 -15.91
N TYR A 72 -17.14 -16.10 -15.59
CA TYR A 72 -15.81 -15.67 -15.20
C TYR A 72 -15.08 -14.97 -16.35
N SER A 73 -15.07 -15.56 -17.56
CA SER A 73 -14.42 -14.99 -18.74
C SER A 73 -15.02 -13.62 -19.10
N ALA A 74 -16.35 -13.50 -19.12
CA ALA A 74 -17.03 -12.26 -19.44
C ALA A 74 -16.72 -11.14 -18.42
N ASN A 75 -16.76 -11.44 -17.12
CA ASN A 75 -16.42 -10.47 -16.07
C ASN A 75 -14.94 -10.06 -16.06
N TYR A 76 -14.05 -10.94 -16.53
CA TYR A 76 -12.62 -10.65 -16.65
C TYR A 76 -12.33 -9.78 -17.87
N LYS A 77 -12.88 -10.15 -19.03
CA LYS A 77 -12.64 -9.46 -20.31
C LYS A 77 -13.35 -8.12 -20.42
N GLN A 78 -14.54 -8.01 -19.82
CA GLN A 78 -15.35 -6.79 -19.79
C GLN A 78 -15.52 -6.16 -21.17
N CYS A 79 -15.95 -6.96 -22.14
CA CYS A 79 -16.12 -6.49 -23.51
C CYS A 79 -17.17 -5.38 -23.57
N VAL A 80 -16.76 -4.19 -24.01
CA VAL A 80 -17.67 -3.04 -24.17
C VAL A 80 -18.15 -3.00 -25.61
N HIS A 81 -19.40 -3.40 -25.81
CA HIS A 81 -20.05 -3.34 -27.12
C HIS A 81 -20.25 -1.89 -27.58
N ASN A 82 -20.15 -1.70 -28.89
CA ASN A 82 -20.27 -0.41 -29.58
C ASN A 82 -19.22 0.64 -29.21
N ALA A 83 -18.12 0.27 -28.55
CA ALA A 83 -17.06 1.20 -28.17
C ALA A 83 -16.46 1.96 -29.38
N ASP A 84 -16.26 1.26 -30.50
CA ASP A 84 -15.71 1.86 -31.74
C ASP A 84 -16.68 2.86 -32.40
N ARG A 85 -17.99 2.65 -32.22
CA ARG A 85 -19.04 3.51 -32.81
C ARG A 85 -19.27 4.77 -32.00
N PHE A 86 -19.01 4.72 -30.69
CA PHE A 86 -19.24 5.83 -29.77
C PHE A 86 -17.93 6.17 -29.04
N PRO A 87 -16.97 6.82 -29.70
CA PRO A 87 -15.69 7.17 -29.06
C PRO A 87 -15.88 8.23 -27.96
N GLY A 88 -15.00 8.24 -26.96
CA GLY A 88 -15.00 9.23 -25.86
C GLY A 88 -15.45 8.67 -24.51
N GLU A 89 -15.31 9.47 -23.44
CA GLU A 89 -15.68 9.08 -22.08
C GLU A 89 -17.21 9.17 -21.87
N PRO A 90 -17.83 8.26 -21.10
CA PRO A 90 -19.25 8.32 -20.83
C PRO A 90 -19.59 9.52 -19.93
N GLN A 91 -20.64 10.27 -20.27
CA GLN A 91 -21.12 11.39 -19.45
C GLN A 91 -22.06 10.93 -18.31
N LEU A 92 -22.70 9.78 -18.51
CA LEU A 92 -23.59 9.16 -17.55
C LEU A 92 -23.45 7.63 -17.63
N VAL A 93 -23.43 7.00 -16.47
CA VAL A 93 -23.39 5.54 -16.35
C VAL A 93 -24.71 5.07 -15.74
N LEU A 94 -25.36 4.13 -16.43
CA LEU A 94 -26.57 3.47 -15.94
C LEU A 94 -26.24 2.02 -15.61
N VAL A 95 -26.61 1.57 -14.41
CA VAL A 95 -26.40 0.20 -13.94
C VAL A 95 -27.75 -0.46 -13.75
N VAL A 96 -28.07 -1.44 -14.59
CA VAL A 96 -29.37 -2.13 -14.57
C VAL A 96 -29.21 -3.49 -13.91
N GLN A 97 -29.98 -3.76 -12.84
CA GLN A 97 -30.09 -5.10 -12.26
C GLN A 97 -31.09 -5.93 -13.07
N VAL A 98 -30.63 -7.04 -13.64
CA VAL A 98 -31.39 -7.94 -14.50
C VAL A 98 -31.50 -9.30 -13.84
N HIS A 99 -32.72 -9.83 -13.78
CA HIS A 99 -33.03 -11.17 -13.30
C HIS A 99 -33.54 -12.02 -14.47
N ASN A 100 -34.85 -12.25 -14.57
CA ASN A 100 -35.43 -13.14 -15.59
C ASN A 100 -36.78 -12.64 -16.13
N ARG A 101 -36.89 -11.34 -16.44
CA ARG A 101 -38.12 -10.74 -17.00
C ARG A 101 -37.84 -10.06 -18.36
N PRO A 102 -37.63 -10.83 -19.44
CA PRO A 102 -37.20 -10.30 -20.75
C PRO A 102 -38.17 -9.27 -21.36
N GLU A 103 -39.48 -9.42 -21.17
CA GLU A 103 -40.46 -8.46 -21.71
C GLU A 103 -40.34 -7.06 -21.08
N TYR A 104 -40.10 -6.99 -19.77
CA TYR A 104 -39.88 -5.73 -19.08
C TYR A 104 -38.54 -5.11 -19.49
N LEU A 105 -37.50 -5.95 -19.62
CA LEU A 105 -36.19 -5.50 -20.12
C LEU A 105 -36.30 -4.89 -21.52
N ARG A 106 -37.11 -5.47 -22.43
CA ARG A 106 -37.39 -4.89 -23.74
C ARG A 106 -38.05 -3.52 -23.65
N LEU A 107 -38.99 -3.32 -22.71
CA LEU A 107 -39.61 -2.01 -22.47
C LEU A 107 -38.60 -0.97 -21.98
N LEU A 108 -37.72 -1.34 -21.04
CA LEU A 108 -36.63 -0.49 -20.57
C LEU A 108 -35.69 -0.09 -21.71
N ILE A 109 -35.24 -1.04 -22.52
CA ILE A 109 -34.32 -0.78 -23.65
C ILE A 109 -34.97 0.13 -24.69
N ARG A 110 -36.25 -0.05 -25.00
CA ARG A 110 -36.99 0.87 -25.88
C ARG A 110 -37.04 2.29 -25.30
N SER A 111 -37.21 2.43 -23.98
CA SER A 111 -37.18 3.74 -23.33
C SER A 111 -35.80 4.41 -23.43
N LEU A 112 -34.73 3.62 -23.26
CA LEU A 112 -33.34 4.07 -23.39
C LEU A 112 -33.04 4.55 -24.81
N GLU A 113 -33.49 3.82 -25.83
CA GLU A 113 -33.31 4.20 -27.24
C GLU A 113 -33.92 5.57 -27.56
N THR A 114 -35.04 5.92 -26.92
CA THR A 114 -35.73 7.21 -27.11
C THR A 114 -35.19 8.36 -26.25
N ALA A 115 -34.24 8.10 -25.34
CA ALA A 115 -33.70 9.11 -24.44
C ALA A 115 -32.78 10.10 -25.18
N ALA A 116 -32.89 11.38 -24.84
CA ALA A 116 -32.05 12.41 -25.43
C ALA A 116 -30.56 12.16 -25.09
N GLU A 117 -29.70 12.34 -26.10
CA GLU A 117 -28.24 12.18 -26.00
C GLU A 117 -27.78 10.79 -25.51
N VAL A 118 -28.58 9.74 -25.72
CA VAL A 118 -28.27 8.36 -25.27
C VAL A 118 -26.90 7.84 -25.72
N HIS A 119 -26.39 8.31 -26.85
CA HIS A 119 -25.06 7.96 -27.37
C HIS A 119 -23.91 8.30 -26.39
N SER A 120 -24.13 9.20 -25.43
CA SER A 120 -23.17 9.58 -24.41
C SER A 120 -23.19 8.68 -23.15
N PHE A 121 -24.03 7.65 -23.12
CA PHE A 121 -24.18 6.77 -21.95
C PHE A 121 -23.26 5.55 -22.04
N LEU A 122 -22.87 5.05 -20.86
CA LEU A 122 -22.45 3.67 -20.67
C LEU A 122 -23.56 2.90 -19.95
N LEU A 123 -24.13 1.90 -20.61
CA LEU A 123 -25.09 0.99 -20.00
C LEU A 123 -24.37 -0.26 -19.48
N ILE A 124 -24.49 -0.52 -18.19
CA ILE A 124 -23.97 -1.73 -17.54
C ILE A 124 -25.16 -2.59 -17.12
N PHE A 125 -25.36 -3.73 -17.79
CA PHE A 125 -26.35 -4.72 -17.39
C PHE A 125 -25.71 -5.74 -16.46
N SER A 126 -26.25 -5.86 -15.24
CA SER A 126 -25.78 -6.75 -14.19
C SER A 126 -26.75 -7.90 -14.02
N HIS A 127 -26.34 -9.12 -14.37
CA HIS A 127 -27.20 -10.30 -14.46
C HIS A 127 -26.99 -11.25 -13.28
N ASP A 128 -28.06 -11.73 -12.64
CA ASP A 128 -27.98 -12.87 -11.70
C ASP A 128 -28.71 -14.13 -12.19
N TYR A 129 -29.30 -14.06 -13.39
CA TYR A 129 -29.83 -15.20 -14.12
C TYR A 129 -29.38 -15.10 -15.57
N PHE A 130 -28.91 -16.22 -16.12
CA PHE A 130 -28.23 -16.29 -17.40
C PHE A 130 -29.10 -17.04 -18.40
N SER A 131 -29.62 -16.32 -19.38
CA SER A 131 -30.42 -16.88 -20.47
C SER A 131 -30.00 -16.32 -21.82
N GLN A 132 -30.11 -17.16 -22.86
CA GLN A 132 -29.78 -16.76 -24.23
C GLN A 132 -30.69 -15.64 -24.73
N GLU A 133 -31.96 -15.65 -24.33
CA GLU A 133 -32.92 -14.61 -24.68
C GLU A 133 -32.48 -13.24 -24.15
N ILE A 134 -32.14 -13.12 -22.87
CA ILE A 134 -31.72 -11.86 -22.23
C ILE A 134 -30.43 -11.34 -22.85
N ASN A 135 -29.42 -12.21 -23.03
CA ASN A 135 -28.18 -11.80 -23.67
C ASN A 135 -28.40 -11.33 -25.11
N THR A 136 -29.30 -11.97 -25.88
CA THR A 136 -29.62 -11.55 -27.26
C THR A 136 -30.29 -10.18 -27.26
N ILE A 137 -31.20 -9.92 -26.32
CA ILE A 137 -31.86 -8.62 -26.15
C ILE A 137 -30.83 -7.52 -25.90
N VAL A 138 -29.89 -7.73 -24.98
CA VAL A 138 -28.88 -6.72 -24.60
C VAL A 138 -27.82 -6.55 -25.69
N GLN A 139 -27.37 -7.62 -26.33
CA GLN A 139 -26.41 -7.56 -27.45
C GLN A 139 -27.00 -6.88 -28.69
N GLY A 140 -28.33 -6.86 -28.84
CA GLY A 140 -29.03 -6.16 -29.91
C GLY A 140 -29.03 -4.62 -29.77
N ILE A 141 -28.50 -4.06 -28.67
CA ILE A 141 -28.44 -2.61 -28.47
C ILE A 141 -27.34 -2.00 -29.35
N THR A 142 -27.70 -1.02 -30.19
CA THR A 142 -26.77 -0.40 -31.15
C THR A 142 -26.58 1.11 -30.99
N PHE A 143 -27.25 1.74 -30.03
CA PHE A 143 -27.35 3.21 -29.91
C PHE A 143 -26.44 3.85 -28.86
N CYS A 144 -25.72 3.05 -28.05
CA CYS A 144 -24.74 3.53 -27.05
C CYS A 144 -23.75 2.41 -26.64
N LYS A 145 -22.80 2.71 -25.74
CA LYS A 145 -21.88 1.70 -25.20
C LYS A 145 -22.59 0.79 -24.22
N VAL A 146 -22.34 -0.51 -24.34
CA VAL A 146 -22.97 -1.53 -23.49
C VAL A 146 -21.93 -2.48 -22.91
N LEU A 147 -22.02 -2.74 -21.62
CA LEU A 147 -21.23 -3.73 -20.90
C LEU A 147 -22.18 -4.68 -20.16
N GLN A 148 -21.93 -5.98 -20.25
CA GLN A 148 -22.61 -6.99 -19.44
C GLN A 148 -21.66 -7.49 -18.35
N ILE A 149 -22.15 -7.54 -17.11
CA ILE A 149 -21.48 -8.13 -15.97
C ILE A 149 -22.41 -9.18 -15.33
N TYR A 150 -21.83 -10.22 -14.74
CA TYR A 150 -22.57 -11.41 -14.34
C TYR A 150 -22.28 -11.74 -12.87
N PHE A 151 -23.30 -11.81 -12.02
CA PHE A 151 -23.15 -12.10 -10.59
C PHE A 151 -22.63 -13.54 -10.39
N PRO A 152 -21.39 -13.73 -9.89
CA PRO A 152 -20.72 -15.03 -9.94
C PRO A 152 -21.14 -15.98 -8.81
N PHE A 153 -22.11 -15.60 -7.98
CA PHE A 153 -22.60 -16.39 -6.85
C PHE A 153 -24.13 -16.56 -6.91
N SER A 154 -24.69 -16.62 -8.12
CA SER A 154 -26.12 -16.84 -8.30
C SER A 154 -26.54 -18.28 -7.98
N THR A 155 -27.81 -18.45 -7.66
CA THR A 155 -28.45 -19.75 -7.44
C THR A 155 -28.39 -20.66 -8.68
N GLN A 156 -28.27 -20.10 -9.90
CA GLN A 156 -28.10 -20.88 -11.13
C GLN A 156 -26.71 -21.55 -11.21
N LEU A 157 -25.67 -20.91 -10.68
CA LEU A 157 -24.31 -21.47 -10.65
C LEU A 157 -24.11 -22.46 -9.50
N TYR A 158 -24.83 -22.27 -8.39
CA TYR A 158 -24.72 -23.09 -7.18
C TYR A 158 -26.08 -23.72 -6.82
N PRO A 159 -26.70 -24.56 -7.66
CA PRO A 159 -28.09 -24.97 -7.47
C PRO A 159 -28.33 -25.87 -6.24
N LYS A 160 -27.31 -26.59 -5.77
CA LYS A 160 -27.41 -27.60 -4.69
C LYS A 160 -26.43 -27.39 -3.55
N GLU A 161 -25.83 -26.21 -3.47
CA GLU A 161 -24.88 -25.85 -2.42
C GLU A 161 -24.99 -24.34 -2.15
N PHE A 162 -24.51 -23.89 -0.99
CA PHE A 162 -24.52 -22.46 -0.69
C PHE A 162 -23.68 -21.67 -1.72
N PRO A 163 -24.17 -20.53 -2.27
CA PRO A 163 -25.36 -19.76 -1.84
C PRO A 163 -26.69 -20.16 -2.50
N GLY A 164 -26.79 -21.21 -3.30
CA GLY A 164 -28.10 -21.81 -3.58
C GLY A 164 -28.63 -22.61 -2.40
N GLN A 165 -29.56 -23.52 -2.67
CA GLN A 165 -30.23 -24.31 -1.65
C GLN A 165 -29.45 -25.61 -1.40
N ASP A 166 -28.70 -25.70 -0.28
CA ASP A 166 -28.04 -26.96 0.10
C ASP A 166 -29.12 -27.94 0.61
N PRO A 167 -29.11 -29.22 0.20
CA PRO A 167 -30.05 -30.23 0.70
C PRO A 167 -30.04 -30.43 2.22
N ARG A 168 -28.98 -29.98 2.91
CA ARG A 168 -28.82 -30.07 4.38
C ARG A 168 -29.20 -28.78 5.11
N ASP A 169 -29.67 -27.75 4.40
CA ASP A 169 -30.20 -26.54 5.00
C ASP A 169 -31.50 -26.84 5.78
N CYS A 170 -31.69 -26.14 6.89
CA CYS A 170 -32.92 -26.27 7.66
C CYS A 170 -34.12 -25.72 6.86
N PRO A 171 -35.25 -26.44 6.82
CA PRO A 171 -36.48 -25.90 6.24
C PRO A 171 -36.88 -24.59 6.91
N ARG A 172 -37.30 -23.60 6.12
CA ARG A 172 -37.64 -22.24 6.53
C ARG A 172 -38.43 -22.18 7.84
N ASP A 173 -39.53 -22.92 7.94
CA ASP A 173 -40.48 -22.86 9.06
C ASP A 173 -40.23 -23.91 10.15
N MET A 174 -39.08 -24.60 10.12
CA MET A 174 -38.71 -25.55 11.16
C MET A 174 -38.39 -24.83 12.48
N SER A 175 -38.84 -25.36 13.61
CA SER A 175 -38.48 -24.78 14.92
C SER A 175 -37.01 -25.03 15.27
N LYS A 176 -36.40 -24.11 16.01
CA LYS A 176 -34.98 -24.19 16.39
C LYS A 176 -34.60 -25.49 17.13
N ASP A 177 -35.47 -25.96 18.01
CA ASP A 177 -35.25 -27.20 18.75
C ASP A 177 -35.26 -28.42 17.83
N MET A 178 -36.15 -28.45 16.84
CA MET A 178 -36.20 -29.51 15.84
C MET A 178 -35.03 -29.45 14.85
N ALA A 179 -34.62 -28.24 14.45
CA ALA A 179 -33.46 -28.03 13.61
C ALA A 179 -32.17 -28.56 14.26
N ARG A 180 -31.97 -28.26 15.56
CA ARG A 180 -30.83 -28.79 16.34
C ARG A 180 -30.87 -30.30 16.50
N LYS A 181 -32.05 -30.88 16.71
CA LYS A 181 -32.23 -32.35 16.79
C LYS A 181 -31.94 -33.02 15.45
N THR A 182 -32.36 -32.40 14.35
CA THR A 182 -32.16 -32.92 12.98
C THR A 182 -30.71 -32.75 12.51
N GLY A 183 -29.99 -31.78 13.07
CA GLY A 183 -28.58 -31.52 12.73
C GLY A 183 -28.40 -30.84 11.38
N CYS A 184 -29.38 -30.06 10.90
CA CYS A 184 -29.27 -29.29 9.66
C CYS A 184 -28.26 -28.13 9.81
N LEU A 185 -27.65 -27.69 8.69
CA LEU A 185 -26.41 -26.88 8.69
C LEU A 185 -26.51 -25.56 9.43
N ASN A 186 -27.63 -24.84 9.27
CA ASN A 186 -27.84 -23.50 9.80
C ASN A 186 -28.76 -23.48 11.03
N ALA A 187 -28.93 -24.62 11.72
CA ALA A 187 -29.86 -24.77 12.85
C ALA A 187 -29.69 -23.72 13.95
N ASP A 188 -28.47 -23.27 14.21
CA ASP A 188 -28.17 -22.27 15.24
C ASP A 188 -28.42 -20.82 14.82
N HIS A 189 -28.69 -20.58 13.53
CA HIS A 189 -28.73 -19.25 12.90
C HIS A 189 -30.05 -18.96 12.15
N PRO A 190 -31.22 -19.05 12.81
CA PRO A 190 -32.45 -18.50 12.25
C PRO A 190 -32.41 -16.96 12.25
N ASP A 191 -33.32 -16.35 11.49
CA ASP A 191 -33.57 -14.91 11.52
C ASP A 191 -34.26 -14.47 12.84
N SER A 192 -34.50 -13.16 12.96
CA SER A 192 -35.13 -12.54 14.14
C SER A 192 -36.56 -13.05 14.40
N TYR A 193 -37.20 -13.70 13.43
CA TYR A 193 -38.54 -14.27 13.51
C TYR A 193 -38.53 -15.79 13.67
N GLY A 194 -37.34 -16.41 13.75
CA GLY A 194 -37.20 -17.85 13.92
C GLY A 194 -37.25 -18.65 12.63
N HIS A 195 -37.21 -18.00 11.45
CA HIS A 195 -37.20 -18.68 10.16
C HIS A 195 -35.77 -18.90 9.64
N TYR A 196 -35.58 -19.96 8.86
CA TYR A 196 -34.32 -20.27 8.18
C TYR A 196 -34.28 -19.71 6.75
N ARG A 197 -33.05 -19.58 6.25
CA ARG A 197 -32.71 -19.01 4.95
C ARG A 197 -33.44 -19.67 3.77
N GLU A 198 -33.90 -18.83 2.84
CA GLU A 198 -34.31 -19.23 1.48
C GLU A 198 -33.38 -18.62 0.42
N ALA A 199 -32.80 -19.45 -0.44
CA ALA A 199 -31.76 -19.02 -1.38
C ALA A 199 -32.24 -17.97 -2.39
N PHE A 200 -33.47 -18.09 -2.90
CA PHE A 200 -34.02 -17.16 -3.90
C PHE A 200 -34.33 -15.77 -3.30
N VAL A 201 -34.67 -15.70 -2.02
CA VAL A 201 -34.95 -14.43 -1.31
C VAL A 201 -33.65 -13.67 -1.05
N THR A 202 -32.58 -14.38 -0.68
CA THR A 202 -31.30 -13.77 -0.32
C THR A 202 -30.47 -13.32 -1.54
N GLN A 203 -30.72 -13.87 -2.73
CA GLN A 203 -29.95 -13.54 -3.95
C GLN A 203 -29.99 -12.04 -4.29
N THR A 204 -31.14 -11.37 -4.15
CA THR A 204 -31.30 -9.97 -4.56
C THR A 204 -30.40 -9.03 -3.79
N LYS A 205 -30.31 -9.18 -2.46
CA LYS A 205 -29.41 -8.35 -1.62
C LYS A 205 -27.94 -8.66 -1.84
N HIS A 206 -27.61 -9.92 -2.11
CA HIS A 206 -26.25 -10.32 -2.52
C HIS A 206 -25.83 -9.66 -3.83
N HIS A 207 -26.65 -9.82 -4.87
CA HIS A 207 -26.42 -9.23 -6.19
C HIS A 207 -26.29 -7.71 -6.09
N TRP A 208 -27.16 -7.06 -5.30
CA TRP A 208 -27.13 -5.60 -5.17
C TRP A 208 -25.83 -5.09 -4.56
N TRP A 209 -25.35 -5.71 -3.48
CA TRP A 209 -24.10 -5.32 -2.83
C TRP A 209 -22.87 -5.65 -3.68
N TRP A 210 -22.87 -6.83 -4.31
CA TRP A 210 -21.79 -7.25 -5.21
C TRP A 210 -21.67 -6.30 -6.40
N LYS A 211 -22.76 -5.98 -7.09
CA LYS A 211 -22.70 -5.15 -8.29
C LYS A 211 -22.30 -3.71 -7.97
N LEU A 212 -22.72 -3.19 -6.81
CA LEU A 212 -22.28 -1.88 -6.33
C LEU A 212 -20.75 -1.82 -6.21
N HIS A 213 -20.14 -2.84 -5.57
CA HIS A 213 -18.69 -2.94 -5.48
C HIS A 213 -18.02 -3.18 -6.85
N PHE A 214 -18.56 -4.11 -7.65
CA PHE A 214 -17.98 -4.51 -8.92
C PHE A 214 -17.91 -3.35 -9.92
N VAL A 215 -18.99 -2.56 -10.04
CA VAL A 215 -19.03 -1.40 -10.93
C VAL A 215 -18.00 -0.34 -10.55
N TRP A 216 -17.86 -0.01 -9.26
CA TRP A 216 -16.96 1.05 -8.83
C TRP A 216 -15.48 0.66 -8.77
N GLU A 217 -15.18 -0.61 -8.49
CA GLU A 217 -13.79 -1.05 -8.26
C GLU A 217 -13.25 -2.02 -9.31
N ARG A 218 -14.10 -2.71 -10.08
CA ARG A 218 -13.68 -3.78 -11.00
C ARG A 218 -13.91 -3.48 -12.47
N VAL A 219 -14.91 -2.67 -12.80
CA VAL A 219 -15.16 -2.28 -14.19
C VAL A 219 -14.08 -1.31 -14.66
N GLN A 220 -13.30 -1.71 -15.68
CA GLN A 220 -12.14 -0.97 -16.16
C GLN A 220 -12.52 0.40 -16.72
N VAL A 221 -13.62 0.49 -17.48
CA VAL A 221 -14.11 1.76 -18.06
C VAL A 221 -14.62 2.74 -16.99
N MET A 222 -14.86 2.28 -15.76
CA MET A 222 -15.22 3.15 -14.63
C MET A 222 -14.01 3.76 -13.91
N GLN A 223 -12.77 3.39 -14.29
CA GLN A 223 -11.57 3.97 -13.72
C GLN A 223 -11.45 5.45 -14.14
N GLY A 224 -11.40 6.36 -13.16
CA GLY A 224 -11.39 7.80 -13.41
C GLY A 224 -12.77 8.46 -13.56
N TYR A 225 -13.86 7.69 -13.69
CA TYR A 225 -15.21 8.27 -13.76
C TYR A 225 -15.59 8.97 -12.44
N SER A 226 -15.94 10.25 -12.55
CA SER A 226 -16.26 11.13 -11.41
C SER A 226 -17.74 11.53 -11.32
N GLY A 227 -18.57 11.09 -12.27
CA GLY A 227 -20.01 11.35 -12.27
C GLY A 227 -20.78 10.46 -11.27
N PHE A 228 -22.10 10.55 -11.32
CA PHE A 228 -22.97 9.60 -10.62
C PHE A 228 -23.23 8.38 -11.50
N ALA A 229 -23.29 7.20 -10.90
CA ALA A 229 -23.86 6.01 -11.52
C ALA A 229 -25.31 5.89 -11.06
N VAL A 230 -26.25 5.81 -11.99
CA VAL A 230 -27.68 5.66 -11.67
C VAL A 230 -28.07 4.19 -11.74
N PHE A 231 -28.60 3.69 -10.63
CA PHE A 231 -29.03 2.31 -10.48
C PHE A 231 -30.51 2.17 -10.85
N LEU A 232 -30.78 1.21 -11.73
CA LEU A 232 -32.09 0.88 -12.29
C LEU A 232 -32.33 -0.63 -12.17
N GLU A 233 -33.59 -1.02 -12.33
CA GLU A 233 -34.02 -2.42 -12.42
C GLU A 233 -34.64 -2.70 -13.80
N GLU A 234 -34.69 -3.98 -14.20
CA GLU A 234 -35.19 -4.41 -15.52
C GLU A 234 -36.64 -4.01 -15.83
N ASP A 235 -37.44 -3.69 -14.81
CA ASP A 235 -38.84 -3.26 -14.92
C ASP A 235 -39.03 -1.75 -14.75
N ASN A 236 -37.95 -0.99 -14.84
CA ASN A 236 -38.01 0.46 -14.88
C ASN A 236 -38.24 0.95 -16.33
N TYR A 237 -38.75 2.16 -16.47
CA TYR A 237 -38.89 2.85 -17.77
C TYR A 237 -38.47 4.31 -17.61
N ILE A 238 -37.54 4.78 -18.44
CA ILE A 238 -37.05 6.17 -18.34
C ILE A 238 -37.79 7.12 -19.28
N LEU A 239 -37.98 8.37 -18.86
CA LEU A 239 -38.56 9.40 -19.71
C LEU A 239 -37.54 9.99 -20.70
N PRO A 240 -37.97 10.55 -21.85
CA PRO A 240 -37.05 11.06 -22.88
C PRO A 240 -36.11 12.18 -22.41
N ASP A 241 -36.52 13.00 -21.42
CA ASP A 241 -35.74 14.10 -20.85
C ASP A 241 -34.89 13.68 -19.64
N PHE A 242 -34.76 12.38 -19.35
CA PHE A 242 -34.08 11.85 -18.17
C PHE A 242 -32.67 12.45 -17.98
N PHE A 243 -31.85 12.46 -19.04
CA PHE A 243 -30.48 12.98 -18.95
C PHE A 243 -30.41 14.50 -18.88
N HIS A 244 -31.35 15.20 -19.52
CA HIS A 244 -31.49 16.65 -19.39
C HIS A 244 -31.74 17.04 -17.93
N VAL A 245 -32.68 16.38 -17.27
CA VAL A 245 -32.99 16.62 -15.86
C VAL A 245 -31.85 16.19 -14.95
N TYR A 246 -31.17 15.08 -15.24
CA TYR A 246 -29.95 14.69 -14.54
C TYR A 246 -28.90 15.81 -14.55
N LYS A 247 -28.61 16.40 -15.72
CA LYS A 247 -27.66 17.52 -15.84
C LYS A 247 -28.08 18.70 -14.97
N LEU A 248 -29.35 19.10 -15.03
CA LEU A 248 -29.89 20.17 -14.19
C LEU A 248 -29.82 19.85 -12.69
N MET A 249 -30.06 18.61 -12.28
CA MET A 249 -29.94 18.19 -10.88
C MET A 249 -28.48 18.25 -10.40
N ILE A 250 -27.51 17.88 -11.24
CA ILE A 250 -26.08 17.99 -10.91
C ILE A 250 -25.68 19.46 -10.74
N GLU A 251 -26.15 20.35 -11.61
CA GLU A 251 -25.92 21.80 -11.48
C GLU A 251 -26.58 22.37 -10.23
N PHE A 252 -27.85 22.03 -10.00
CA PHE A 252 -28.60 22.45 -8.80
C PHE A 252 -27.92 21.97 -7.51
N ARG A 253 -27.41 20.73 -7.49
CA ARG A 253 -26.65 20.20 -6.35
C ARG A 253 -25.40 21.06 -6.09
N LYS A 254 -24.66 21.43 -7.12
CA LYS A 254 -23.43 22.26 -6.98
C LYS A 254 -23.73 23.66 -6.43
N THR A 255 -24.87 24.25 -6.78
CA THR A 255 -25.20 25.63 -6.40
C THR A 255 -26.06 25.76 -5.15
N SER A 256 -26.93 24.78 -4.87
CA SER A 256 -27.99 24.90 -3.85
C SER A 256 -28.12 23.69 -2.91
N CYS A 257 -27.46 22.56 -3.17
CA CYS A 257 -27.45 21.41 -2.24
C CYS A 257 -26.10 20.67 -2.23
N LEU A 258 -25.03 21.35 -1.82
CA LEU A 258 -23.68 20.77 -1.73
C LEU A 258 -23.61 19.58 -0.77
N ASP A 259 -24.50 19.53 0.21
CA ASP A 259 -24.61 18.47 1.22
C ASP A 259 -25.56 17.33 0.82
N CYS A 260 -26.20 17.38 -0.36
CA CYS A 260 -26.96 16.24 -0.88
C CYS A 260 -26.02 15.10 -1.27
N ASP A 261 -26.22 13.91 -0.72
CA ASP A 261 -25.41 12.72 -0.98
C ASP A 261 -25.88 12.00 -2.25
N LEU A 262 -27.19 11.76 -2.37
CA LEU A 262 -27.80 10.93 -3.40
C LEU A 262 -28.70 11.75 -4.33
N LEU A 263 -28.94 11.20 -5.53
CA LEU A 263 -29.98 11.68 -6.44
C LEU A 263 -31.09 10.62 -6.53
N ALA A 264 -32.34 11.06 -6.60
CA ALA A 264 -33.47 10.20 -6.94
C ALA A 264 -34.18 10.81 -8.15
N LEU A 265 -33.96 10.21 -9.33
CA LEU A 265 -34.63 10.62 -10.57
C LEU A 265 -36.02 9.98 -10.72
N GLY A 266 -36.30 8.94 -9.93
CA GLY A 266 -37.58 8.26 -9.87
C GLY A 266 -38.27 8.39 -8.52
N ASN A 267 -39.58 8.24 -8.51
CA ASN A 267 -40.40 8.08 -7.31
C ASN A 267 -41.68 7.28 -7.63
N HIS A 268 -42.39 6.84 -6.59
CA HIS A 268 -43.61 6.03 -6.72
C HIS A 268 -44.87 6.83 -7.08
N ASN A 269 -44.82 8.17 -7.15
CA ASN A 269 -45.96 8.99 -7.56
C ASN A 269 -46.21 8.91 -9.08
N GLY A 270 -45.22 8.41 -9.85
CA GLY A 270 -45.31 8.27 -11.30
C GLY A 270 -45.46 9.64 -11.98
N VAL A 271 -46.53 9.79 -12.78
CA VAL A 271 -46.82 11.00 -13.57
C VAL A 271 -48.02 11.80 -13.04
N ILE A 272 -48.40 11.63 -11.77
CA ILE A 272 -49.47 12.43 -11.16
C ILE A 272 -49.04 13.90 -11.12
N ASP A 273 -49.87 14.78 -11.68
CA ASP A 273 -49.63 16.23 -11.82
C ASP A 273 -48.25 16.61 -12.43
N PHE A 274 -47.76 15.76 -13.34
CA PHE A 274 -46.39 15.83 -13.87
C PHE A 274 -46.01 17.22 -14.38
N THR A 275 -46.86 17.87 -15.18
CA THR A 275 -46.57 19.20 -15.75
C THR A 275 -46.24 20.22 -14.67
N SER A 276 -46.98 20.22 -13.55
CA SER A 276 -46.80 21.16 -12.44
C SER A 276 -45.60 20.84 -11.52
N MET A 277 -45.09 19.60 -11.60
CA MET A 277 -43.99 19.08 -10.78
C MET A 277 -42.70 18.84 -11.58
N SER A 278 -42.75 19.05 -12.89
CA SER A 278 -41.70 18.69 -13.84
C SER A 278 -40.38 19.43 -13.59
N ASP A 279 -40.45 20.69 -13.16
CA ASP A 279 -39.31 21.55 -12.83
C ASP A 279 -38.98 21.59 -11.33
N LYS A 280 -39.71 20.84 -10.49
CA LYS A 280 -39.57 20.89 -9.04
C LYS A 280 -38.66 19.80 -8.50
N VAL A 281 -37.77 20.20 -7.59
CA VAL A 281 -36.95 19.29 -6.79
C VAL A 281 -37.26 19.42 -5.31
N LEU A 282 -37.12 18.32 -4.59
CA LEU A 282 -37.26 18.23 -3.14
C LEU A 282 -35.92 17.79 -2.53
N THR A 283 -35.61 18.26 -1.33
CA THR A 283 -34.56 17.66 -0.50
C THR A 283 -35.17 16.94 0.69
N SER A 284 -34.73 15.71 0.97
CA SER A 284 -35.23 14.91 2.09
C SER A 284 -34.18 13.92 2.59
N GLY A 285 -34.43 13.27 3.73
CA GLY A 285 -33.67 12.08 4.13
C GLY A 285 -33.98 10.89 3.21
N TRP A 286 -33.03 9.96 3.08
CA TRP A 286 -33.23 8.74 2.30
C TRP A 286 -34.31 7.84 2.94
N MET A 287 -35.18 7.28 2.10
CA MET A 287 -36.31 6.43 2.49
C MET A 287 -36.48 5.36 1.41
N SER A 288 -36.50 4.09 1.81
CA SER A 288 -36.60 2.94 0.90
C SER A 288 -37.84 3.06 0.02
N THR A 289 -39.00 3.28 0.64
CA THR A 289 -40.32 3.34 0.00
C THR A 289 -40.55 4.54 -0.92
N LYS A 290 -39.58 5.44 -1.06
CA LYS A 290 -39.71 6.65 -1.89
C LYS A 290 -38.59 6.82 -2.91
N HIS A 291 -37.36 6.46 -2.54
CA HIS A 291 -36.14 6.89 -3.23
C HIS A 291 -35.31 5.72 -3.78
N ASN A 292 -35.85 4.50 -3.80
CA ASN A 292 -35.17 3.31 -4.34
C ASN A 292 -35.21 3.21 -5.88
N ILE A 293 -36.01 4.03 -6.56
CA ILE A 293 -36.12 4.05 -8.04
C ILE A 293 -35.20 5.12 -8.63
N GLY A 294 -34.36 4.74 -9.60
CA GLY A 294 -33.51 5.70 -10.32
C GLY A 294 -32.51 6.42 -9.41
N MET A 295 -31.89 5.66 -8.51
CA MET A 295 -30.99 6.20 -7.49
C MET A 295 -29.59 6.45 -8.06
N GLY A 296 -29.17 7.71 -8.06
CA GLY A 296 -27.81 8.14 -8.41
C GLY A 296 -26.89 8.08 -7.20
N ILE A 297 -25.81 7.29 -7.30
CA ILE A 297 -24.74 7.18 -6.31
C ILE A 297 -23.45 7.73 -6.91
N SER A 298 -22.74 8.58 -6.16
CA SER A 298 -21.40 9.03 -6.51
C SER A 298 -20.33 8.12 -5.90
N ARG A 299 -19.10 8.20 -6.41
CA ARG A 299 -17.93 7.48 -5.84
C ARG A 299 -17.74 7.78 -4.34
N GLU A 300 -18.00 9.01 -3.92
CA GLU A 300 -17.89 9.42 -2.51
C GLU A 300 -18.90 8.68 -1.64
N VAL A 301 -20.17 8.62 -2.06
CA VAL A 301 -21.21 7.90 -1.33
C VAL A 301 -20.95 6.40 -1.33
N TYR A 302 -20.49 5.84 -2.45
CA TYR A 302 -20.05 4.45 -2.51
C TYR A 302 -19.03 4.12 -1.42
N TYR A 303 -17.98 4.93 -1.22
CA TYR A 303 -17.01 4.69 -0.15
C TYR A 303 -17.61 4.84 1.26
N LYS A 304 -18.58 5.75 1.46
CA LYS A 304 -19.34 5.84 2.73
C LYS A 304 -20.10 4.52 2.99
N LEU A 305 -20.76 3.98 1.97
CA LEU A 305 -21.49 2.72 2.06
C LEU A 305 -20.56 1.54 2.33
N MET A 306 -19.43 1.44 1.62
CA MET A 306 -18.46 0.36 1.84
C MET A 306 -17.84 0.41 3.24
N GLY A 307 -17.67 1.59 3.83
CA GLY A 307 -17.28 1.75 5.24
C GLY A 307 -18.26 1.08 6.22
N CYS A 308 -19.51 0.88 5.81
CA CYS A 308 -20.59 0.22 6.54
C CYS A 308 -20.88 -1.22 6.05
N SER A 309 -19.94 -1.85 5.33
CA SER A 309 -20.15 -3.19 4.75
C SER A 309 -20.49 -4.25 5.79
N LYS A 310 -19.89 -4.17 7.00
CA LYS A 310 -20.19 -5.12 8.07
C LYS A 310 -21.65 -5.02 8.49
N ASP A 311 -22.10 -3.80 8.80
CA ASP A 311 -23.48 -3.53 9.20
C ASP A 311 -24.48 -3.89 8.11
N TYR A 312 -24.20 -3.58 6.83
CA TYR A 312 -25.05 -3.98 5.71
C TYR A 312 -25.24 -5.50 5.66
N CYS A 313 -24.12 -6.22 5.75
CA CYS A 313 -24.09 -7.67 5.56
C CYS A 313 -24.58 -8.46 6.77
N THR A 314 -24.66 -7.87 7.97
CA THR A 314 -25.17 -8.56 9.18
C THR A 314 -26.54 -8.06 9.63
N TYR A 315 -27.05 -6.96 9.06
CA TYR A 315 -28.40 -6.49 9.36
C TYR A 315 -29.43 -7.48 8.81
N ASP A 316 -30.26 -7.99 9.70
CA ASP A 316 -31.24 -9.04 9.43
C ASP A 316 -32.47 -8.52 8.68
N ASP A 317 -32.24 -8.14 7.43
CA ASP A 317 -33.24 -7.76 6.46
C ASP A 317 -32.74 -8.17 5.07
N TYR A 318 -33.46 -9.05 4.38
CA TYR A 318 -33.06 -9.49 3.05
C TYR A 318 -33.24 -8.42 1.97
N ASN A 319 -33.88 -7.28 2.28
CA ASN A 319 -34.06 -6.19 1.32
C ASN A 319 -32.86 -5.23 1.38
N TRP A 320 -32.27 -4.96 0.21
CA TRP A 320 -31.09 -4.09 0.10
C TRP A 320 -31.41 -2.63 0.46
N ASP A 321 -32.61 -2.16 0.11
CA ASP A 321 -33.08 -0.81 0.32
C ASP A 321 -33.42 -0.57 1.81
N TRP A 322 -34.21 -1.43 2.44
CA TRP A 322 -34.45 -1.34 3.89
C TRP A 322 -33.14 -1.42 4.70
N THR A 323 -32.19 -2.26 4.26
CA THR A 323 -30.85 -2.26 4.84
C THR A 323 -30.14 -0.91 4.67
N LEU A 324 -30.23 -0.28 3.50
CA LEU A 324 -29.70 1.07 3.25
C LEU A 324 -30.38 2.15 4.14
N GLN A 325 -31.68 1.99 4.46
CA GLN A 325 -32.37 2.89 5.42
C GLN A 325 -31.71 2.84 6.78
N HIS A 326 -31.47 1.61 7.23
CA HIS A 326 -30.83 1.36 8.50
C HIS A 326 -29.44 2.01 8.54
N LEU A 327 -28.61 1.75 7.52
CA LEU A 327 -27.25 2.30 7.45
C LEU A 327 -27.22 3.83 7.49
N SER A 328 -28.15 4.48 6.79
CA SER A 328 -28.29 5.93 6.77
C SER A 328 -28.39 6.50 8.19
N GLY A 329 -29.12 5.84 9.09
CA GLY A 329 -29.30 6.32 10.46
C GLY A 329 -28.38 5.76 11.53
N THR A 330 -27.75 4.61 11.29
CA THR A 330 -27.02 3.88 12.36
C THR A 330 -25.53 3.78 12.14
N CYS A 331 -25.06 3.68 10.89
CA CYS A 331 -23.65 3.52 10.58
C CYS A 331 -23.02 4.79 9.98
N ILE A 332 -23.73 5.45 9.06
CA ILE A 332 -23.23 6.68 8.42
C ILE A 332 -23.38 7.84 9.40
N SER A 333 -22.34 8.67 9.56
CA SER A 333 -22.32 9.73 10.56
C SER A 333 -23.39 10.81 10.41
N LYS A 334 -23.91 10.99 9.19
CA LYS A 334 -25.03 11.86 8.88
C LYS A 334 -26.02 11.07 8.00
N PRO A 335 -27.33 11.12 8.29
CA PRO A 335 -28.31 10.50 7.42
C PRO A 335 -28.19 11.00 6.00
N LEU A 336 -28.25 10.06 5.06
CA LEU A 336 -28.10 10.34 3.64
C LEU A 336 -29.18 11.33 3.20
N LYS A 337 -28.73 12.47 2.68
CA LYS A 337 -29.61 13.49 2.11
C LYS A 337 -29.78 13.23 0.62
N VAL A 338 -31.02 13.28 0.13
CA VAL A 338 -31.38 12.97 -1.25
C VAL A 338 -31.92 14.22 -1.92
N LEU A 339 -31.47 14.50 -3.15
CA LEU A 339 -32.12 15.43 -4.07
C LEU A 339 -33.07 14.65 -4.97
N VAL A 340 -34.36 14.93 -4.85
CA VAL A 340 -35.44 14.14 -5.46
C VAL A 340 -36.14 14.94 -6.55
N ALA A 341 -36.26 14.38 -7.75
CA ALA A 341 -37.13 14.92 -8.80
C ALA A 341 -38.60 14.67 -8.42
N GLN A 342 -39.43 15.71 -8.34
CA GLN A 342 -40.85 15.57 -8.00
C GLN A 342 -41.64 14.96 -9.17
N GLY A 343 -41.44 15.46 -10.39
CA GLY A 343 -41.85 14.77 -11.60
C GLY A 343 -40.93 13.59 -11.87
N SER A 344 -41.44 12.36 -11.72
CA SER A 344 -40.62 11.15 -11.84
C SER A 344 -40.13 10.94 -13.28
N ARG A 345 -38.80 10.83 -13.48
CA ARG A 345 -38.18 10.52 -14.77
C ARG A 345 -37.91 9.03 -14.96
N VAL A 346 -38.16 8.24 -13.92
CA VAL A 346 -38.07 6.77 -13.94
C VAL A 346 -39.37 6.20 -13.39
N LEU A 347 -40.09 5.45 -14.22
CA LEU A 347 -41.35 4.83 -13.88
C LEU A 347 -41.13 3.36 -13.53
N HIS A 348 -41.83 2.86 -12.51
CA HIS A 348 -41.89 1.44 -12.23
C HIS A 348 -43.03 0.81 -13.04
N THR A 349 -42.68 -0.08 -13.96
CA THR A 349 -43.63 -0.75 -14.85
C THR A 349 -44.00 -2.15 -14.38
N GLY A 350 -43.23 -2.71 -13.44
CA GLY A 350 -43.52 -3.99 -12.81
C GLY A 350 -44.89 -3.98 -12.11
N ASP A 351 -45.72 -4.94 -12.48
CA ASP A 351 -47.02 -5.30 -11.89
C ASP A 351 -46.94 -6.63 -11.11
N CYS A 352 -45.81 -7.34 -11.21
CA CYS A 352 -45.46 -8.57 -10.51
C CYS A 352 -44.03 -8.42 -9.94
N GLY A 353 -43.84 -8.82 -8.68
CA GLY A 353 -42.54 -8.81 -8.01
C GLY A 353 -42.19 -10.17 -7.41
N LEU A 354 -41.00 -10.30 -6.81
CA LEU A 354 -40.52 -11.50 -6.11
C LEU A 354 -41.48 -12.03 -5.03
N HIS A 355 -42.44 -11.21 -4.57
CA HIS A 355 -43.40 -11.51 -3.51
C HIS A 355 -44.85 -11.71 -3.99
N GLN A 356 -45.14 -11.61 -5.29
CA GLN A 356 -46.50 -11.79 -5.81
C GLN A 356 -46.63 -13.11 -6.59
N LYS A 357 -47.70 -13.86 -6.31
CA LYS A 357 -48.02 -15.16 -6.91
C LYS A 357 -48.76 -15.05 -8.26
N ASP A 358 -49.05 -13.83 -8.72
CA ASP A 358 -49.83 -13.59 -9.93
C ASP A 358 -48.96 -13.54 -11.20
N ASN A 359 -49.51 -14.00 -12.32
CA ASN A 359 -48.84 -13.95 -13.61
C ASN A 359 -48.64 -12.51 -14.09
N CYS A 360 -47.40 -12.14 -14.43
CA CYS A 360 -47.03 -10.84 -15.00
C CYS A 360 -47.79 -10.54 -16.31
N ARG A 361 -48.27 -9.31 -16.50
CA ARG A 361 -48.99 -8.87 -17.71
C ARG A 361 -48.26 -7.73 -18.43
N PRO A 362 -47.23 -8.04 -19.24
CA PRO A 362 -46.39 -7.03 -19.89
C PRO A 362 -47.17 -6.11 -20.85
N GLU A 363 -48.29 -6.55 -21.42
CA GLU A 363 -49.15 -5.71 -22.27
C GLU A 363 -49.77 -4.56 -21.49
N GLN A 364 -50.19 -4.80 -20.23
CA GLN A 364 -50.74 -3.77 -19.37
C GLN A 364 -49.67 -2.75 -18.96
N ALA A 365 -48.46 -3.22 -18.67
CA ALA A 365 -47.31 -2.37 -18.40
C ALA A 365 -47.01 -1.43 -19.59
N SER A 366 -46.99 -1.97 -20.81
CA SER A 366 -46.81 -1.19 -22.04
C SER A 366 -47.92 -0.15 -22.27
N GLN A 367 -49.18 -0.51 -22.01
CA GLN A 367 -50.30 0.44 -22.09
C GLN A 367 -50.15 1.58 -21.08
N LYS A 368 -49.86 1.25 -19.82
CA LYS A 368 -49.66 2.22 -18.73
C LYS A 368 -48.53 3.20 -19.04
N VAL A 369 -47.45 2.72 -19.65
CA VAL A 369 -46.34 3.56 -20.13
C VAL A 369 -46.80 4.54 -21.21
N ARG A 370 -47.55 4.08 -22.22
CA ARG A 370 -48.07 4.96 -23.28
C ARG A 370 -48.97 6.06 -22.73
N GLU A 371 -49.87 5.72 -21.81
CA GLU A 371 -50.73 6.69 -21.13
C GLU A 371 -49.92 7.69 -20.28
N SER A 372 -48.88 7.20 -19.61
CA SER A 372 -48.00 8.04 -18.78
C SER A 372 -47.18 9.02 -19.62
N LEU A 373 -46.65 8.57 -20.76
CA LEU A 373 -45.92 9.42 -21.71
C LEU A 373 -46.81 10.51 -22.30
N GLN A 374 -48.06 10.18 -22.65
CA GLN A 374 -49.01 11.16 -23.17
C GLN A 374 -49.28 12.26 -22.15
N LYS A 375 -49.41 11.92 -20.86
CA LYS A 375 -49.58 12.89 -19.76
C LYS A 375 -48.33 13.72 -19.50
N ALA A 376 -47.15 13.13 -19.63
CA ALA A 376 -45.89 13.79 -19.34
C ALA A 376 -45.41 14.73 -20.47
N LYS A 377 -45.89 14.54 -21.69
CA LYS A 377 -45.39 15.17 -22.93
C LYS A 377 -45.20 16.69 -22.85
N GLU A 378 -46.15 17.42 -22.25
CA GLU A 378 -46.11 18.89 -22.16
C GLU A 378 -45.11 19.41 -21.10
N GLY A 379 -44.70 18.58 -20.14
CA GLY A 379 -43.80 18.96 -19.05
C GLY A 379 -42.36 18.46 -19.21
N LEU A 380 -42.00 17.82 -20.33
CA LEU A 380 -40.63 17.35 -20.56
C LEU A 380 -39.68 18.52 -20.86
N PHE A 381 -38.39 18.33 -20.56
CA PHE A 381 -37.33 19.30 -20.82
C PHE A 381 -37.52 20.68 -20.13
N PRO A 382 -37.70 20.71 -18.80
CA PRO A 382 -37.81 21.98 -18.08
C PRO A 382 -36.53 22.82 -18.25
N PRO A 383 -36.61 24.15 -18.38
CA PRO A 383 -35.43 25.00 -18.62
C PRO A 383 -34.51 25.13 -17.39
N ARG A 384 -35.06 24.95 -16.18
CA ARG A 384 -34.34 25.03 -14.90
C ARG A 384 -35.08 24.22 -13.83
N LEU A 385 -34.42 23.97 -12.70
CA LEU A 385 -35.04 23.33 -11.53
C LEU A 385 -35.23 24.32 -10.39
N VAL A 386 -36.33 24.16 -9.64
CA VAL A 386 -36.70 24.98 -8.49
C VAL A 386 -36.94 24.10 -7.27
N LEU A 387 -36.41 24.51 -6.11
CA LEU A 387 -36.69 23.83 -4.85
C LEU A 387 -38.14 24.05 -4.44
N SER A 388 -38.94 22.99 -4.38
CA SER A 388 -40.33 23.06 -3.91
C SER A 388 -40.41 23.02 -2.39
N ARG A 389 -39.64 22.12 -1.77
CA ARG A 389 -39.63 21.90 -0.32
C ARG A 389 -38.30 21.32 0.15
N ALA A 390 -37.95 21.62 1.39
CA ALA A 390 -36.89 20.95 2.13
C ALA A 390 -37.52 20.22 3.31
N GLU A 391 -37.47 18.89 3.30
CA GLU A 391 -37.91 18.04 4.40
C GLU A 391 -36.76 17.80 5.39
N PRO A 392 -37.07 17.61 6.69
CA PRO A 392 -36.05 17.30 7.68
C PRO A 392 -35.35 15.98 7.34
N VAL A 393 -34.03 15.99 7.47
CA VAL A 393 -33.16 14.83 7.21
C VAL A 393 -33.01 14.05 8.51
N GLU A 394 -34.00 13.20 8.78
CA GLU A 394 -34.07 12.38 9.99
C GLU A 394 -34.10 10.89 9.65
N HIS A 395 -33.45 10.09 10.49
CA HIS A 395 -33.54 8.64 10.39
C HIS A 395 -34.89 8.16 10.88
N LYS A 396 -35.62 7.45 10.02
CA LYS A 396 -36.85 6.75 10.36
C LYS A 396 -36.55 5.25 10.51
N PRO A 397 -36.45 4.73 11.74
CA PRO A 397 -36.19 3.31 11.95
C PRO A 397 -37.36 2.49 11.40
N HIS A 398 -37.05 1.34 10.81
CA HIS A 398 -38.05 0.36 10.41
C HIS A 398 -37.87 -0.93 11.21
N MET A 399 -38.95 -1.70 11.29
CA MET A 399 -38.90 -3.05 11.83
C MET A 399 -38.26 -3.95 10.77
N LYS A 400 -37.18 -4.64 11.16
CA LYS A 400 -36.46 -5.61 10.32
C LYS A 400 -37.44 -6.58 9.65
N ASN A 401 -37.26 -6.89 8.37
CA ASN A 401 -38.10 -7.88 7.69
C ASN A 401 -37.64 -9.34 7.93
N GLY A 402 -36.45 -9.58 8.49
CA GLY A 402 -35.88 -10.92 8.66
C GLY A 402 -35.27 -11.47 7.37
N GLY A 403 -35.21 -12.80 7.26
CA GLY A 403 -34.70 -13.51 6.08
C GLY A 403 -33.19 -13.38 5.83
N TRP A 404 -32.43 -12.77 6.74
CA TRP A 404 -30.99 -12.56 6.62
C TRP A 404 -30.26 -12.89 7.93
N GLY A 405 -30.69 -13.97 8.60
CA GLY A 405 -30.08 -14.46 9.85
C GLY A 405 -28.89 -15.42 9.67
N ASP A 406 -28.74 -16.00 8.48
CA ASP A 406 -27.73 -17.03 8.21
C ASP A 406 -26.33 -16.43 8.09
N VAL A 407 -25.41 -16.93 8.93
CA VAL A 407 -24.02 -16.43 9.00
C VAL A 407 -23.23 -16.67 7.70
N ARG A 408 -23.64 -17.62 6.87
CA ARG A 408 -23.00 -17.87 5.56
C ARG A 408 -23.30 -16.72 4.59
N ASP A 409 -24.53 -16.19 4.59
CA ASP A 409 -24.88 -15.00 3.82
C ASP A 409 -24.10 -13.78 4.32
N HIS A 410 -23.95 -13.63 5.64
CA HIS A 410 -23.15 -12.55 6.21
C HIS A 410 -21.69 -12.64 5.75
N ALA A 411 -21.11 -13.84 5.79
CA ALA A 411 -19.73 -14.08 5.39
C ALA A 411 -19.52 -13.82 3.89
N LEU A 412 -20.39 -14.35 3.04
CA LEU A 412 -20.31 -14.14 1.59
C LEU A 412 -20.45 -12.66 1.22
N CYS A 413 -21.44 -11.98 1.77
CA CYS A 413 -21.66 -10.55 1.54
C CYS A 413 -20.44 -9.70 1.95
N ASN A 414 -19.86 -9.98 3.13
CA ASN A 414 -18.65 -9.29 3.59
C ASN A 414 -17.42 -9.59 2.73
N ASN A 415 -17.42 -10.71 2.00
CA ASN A 415 -16.29 -11.09 1.16
C ASN A 415 -16.28 -10.33 -0.18
N TYR A 416 -17.40 -9.74 -0.62
CA TYR A 416 -17.41 -8.95 -1.86
C TYR A 416 -16.42 -7.78 -1.80
N SER A 417 -16.39 -7.05 -0.67
CA SER A 417 -15.46 -5.92 -0.45
C SER A 417 -14.08 -6.35 0.04
N LYS A 418 -13.96 -7.49 0.74
CA LYS A 418 -12.69 -8.02 1.27
C LYS A 418 -11.86 -8.81 0.26
N ARG A 419 -12.45 -9.38 -0.78
CA ARG A 419 -11.71 -9.99 -1.91
C ARG A 419 -11.05 -8.92 -2.79
N GLN A 420 -10.40 -7.92 -2.19
CA GLN A 420 -9.26 -7.25 -2.79
C GLN A 420 -8.12 -8.28 -2.78
N LEU A 421 -7.76 -8.76 -3.98
CA LEU A 421 -6.87 -9.90 -4.29
C LEU A 421 -7.62 -11.24 -4.42
N ASP A 422 -7.32 -11.95 -5.51
CA ASP A 422 -7.80 -13.28 -5.90
C ASP A 422 -9.25 -13.38 -6.41
N VAL A 423 -9.47 -13.00 -7.67
CA VAL A 423 -10.51 -13.65 -8.49
C VAL A 423 -9.85 -14.87 -9.14
N ASN A 424 -9.69 -15.94 -8.37
CA ASN A 424 -9.72 -17.31 -8.86
C ASN A 424 -10.28 -18.15 -7.72
N VAL A 425 -11.57 -18.45 -7.79
CA VAL A 425 -12.15 -19.52 -7.00
C VAL A 425 -12.29 -20.70 -7.95
N ASP A 426 -11.40 -21.66 -7.73
CA ASP A 426 -11.62 -23.06 -8.09
C ASP A 426 -12.87 -23.58 -7.36
N VAL A 427 -13.71 -24.29 -8.10
CA VAL A 427 -14.68 -25.23 -7.55
C VAL A 427 -13.94 -26.56 -7.39
N GLY A 428 -13.63 -26.95 -6.15
CA GLY A 428 -12.94 -28.21 -5.89
C GLY A 428 -12.77 -28.50 -4.41
N ARG A 429 -13.71 -29.29 -3.87
CA ARG A 429 -13.68 -30.14 -2.66
C ARG A 429 -12.45 -30.01 -1.73
N ASP A 430 -12.71 -29.69 -0.46
CA ASP A 430 -12.49 -30.68 0.61
C ASP A 430 -13.17 -30.28 1.92
N VAL A 431 -14.03 -31.19 2.37
CA VAL A 431 -14.60 -31.29 3.71
C VAL A 431 -13.57 -32.03 4.56
N CYS A 432 -13.21 -31.51 5.75
CA CYS A 432 -13.17 -32.31 6.99
C CYS A 432 -12.64 -31.55 8.23
N HIS A 433 -13.37 -31.78 9.32
CA HIS A 433 -13.02 -31.71 10.75
C HIS A 433 -12.90 -30.37 11.49
N VAL A 434 -14.07 -29.97 12.01
CA VAL A 434 -14.26 -29.28 13.28
C VAL A 434 -13.72 -30.12 14.44
N THR A 435 -12.82 -29.56 15.26
CA THR A 435 -12.78 -29.89 16.69
C THR A 435 -12.31 -28.70 17.55
N ARG A 436 -13.19 -28.36 18.51
CA ARG A 436 -12.94 -27.78 19.85
C ARG A 436 -12.54 -26.30 19.97
N ALA A 437 -13.54 -25.50 20.35
CA ALA A 437 -13.38 -24.26 21.13
C ALA A 437 -12.92 -24.56 22.57
N PRO A 438 -12.36 -23.55 23.26
CA PRO A 438 -12.90 -23.22 24.57
C PRO A 438 -13.22 -21.73 24.75
N VAL A 439 -14.24 -21.53 25.60
CA VAL A 439 -14.91 -20.32 26.07
C VAL A 439 -14.00 -19.47 26.97
N PHE A 440 -14.02 -18.13 26.84
CA PHE A 440 -13.83 -17.19 27.97
C PHE A 440 -14.41 -15.76 27.69
N ILE A 441 -15.55 -15.48 28.33
CA ILE A 441 -15.98 -14.29 29.12
C ILE A 441 -15.48 -12.86 28.76
N GLY A 442 -16.42 -11.97 28.36
CA GLY A 442 -16.61 -10.60 28.89
C GLY A 442 -15.82 -9.40 28.30
N PRO A 443 -16.46 -8.24 27.98
CA PRO A 443 -15.88 -7.10 27.22
C PRO A 443 -15.27 -5.99 28.13
N PRO A 444 -14.50 -5.00 27.60
CA PRO A 444 -15.15 -3.75 27.18
C PRO A 444 -14.49 -2.93 26.04
N LEU A 445 -15.34 -2.17 25.35
CA LEU A 445 -15.12 -0.83 24.77
C LEU A 445 -13.98 -0.64 23.74
N PHE A 446 -14.32 -0.70 22.44
CA PHE A 446 -13.50 -0.09 21.39
C PHE A 446 -14.21 1.05 20.66
N ARG A 447 -13.53 2.19 20.74
CA ARG A 447 -13.88 3.53 20.31
C ARG A 447 -13.65 3.63 18.79
N VAL A 448 -14.70 3.97 18.07
CA VAL A 448 -14.69 4.27 16.63
C VAL A 448 -13.70 5.40 16.34
N TYR A 449 -12.73 5.18 15.46
CA TYR A 449 -12.00 6.25 14.79
C TYR A 449 -12.02 6.02 13.28
N PHE A 450 -12.72 6.94 12.61
CA PHE A 450 -12.69 7.20 11.18
C PHE A 450 -11.27 7.19 10.61
N ARG A 451 -11.02 6.46 9.50
CA ARG A 451 -9.84 6.69 8.66
C ARG A 451 -10.26 7.19 7.27
N LYS A 452 -9.87 8.43 7.03
CA LYS A 452 -9.88 9.16 5.76
C LYS A 452 -9.03 8.44 4.71
N SER A 453 -9.47 8.53 3.46
CA SER A 453 -8.70 8.47 2.20
C SER A 453 -7.30 7.83 2.25
N ALA A 454 -7.14 6.66 1.61
CA ALA A 454 -5.83 6.05 1.37
C ALA A 454 -5.06 6.81 0.28
N PRO A 455 -3.84 7.30 0.54
CA PRO A 455 -2.95 7.81 -0.48
C PRO A 455 -2.12 6.68 -1.12
N VAL A 456 -1.80 6.88 -2.41
CA VAL A 456 -0.59 6.48 -3.17
C VAL A 456 0.35 5.53 -2.45
N HIS A 457 0.66 4.35 -3.00
CA HIS A 457 1.65 3.37 -2.51
C HIS A 457 2.73 3.88 -1.51
N ILE A 458 2.44 3.86 -0.20
CA ILE A 458 3.43 4.20 0.85
C ILE A 458 3.93 2.92 1.52
N MET A 459 5.24 2.66 1.43
CA MET A 459 5.93 1.58 2.15
C MET A 459 6.60 2.16 3.39
N ALA A 460 5.97 1.99 4.56
CA ALA A 460 6.64 2.26 5.83
C ALA A 460 7.72 1.19 6.06
N HIS A 461 8.95 1.60 6.37
CA HIS A 461 10.07 0.70 6.67
C HIS A 461 10.30 0.62 8.19
N TRP A 462 10.75 -0.54 8.65
CA TRP A 462 11.18 -0.73 10.03
C TRP A 462 12.67 -1.05 10.11
N PHE A 463 13.37 -0.30 10.96
CA PHE A 463 14.79 -0.47 11.21
C PHE A 463 15.05 -0.58 12.72
N HIS A 464 15.80 -1.59 13.12
CA HIS A 464 16.26 -1.74 14.50
C HIS A 464 17.33 -0.69 14.82
N ARG A 465 17.27 -0.13 16.04
CA ARG A 465 18.24 0.86 16.52
C ARG A 465 18.75 0.46 17.91
N ASN A 466 20.06 0.37 18.03
CA ASN A 466 20.74 0.36 19.31
C ASN A 466 20.64 1.76 19.97
N PRO A 467 20.83 1.88 21.30
CA PRO A 467 20.76 3.15 22.01
C PRO A 467 21.87 4.13 21.58
N LEU A 468 21.63 5.43 21.75
CA LEU A 468 22.68 6.45 21.65
C LEU A 468 23.73 6.26 22.74
N LYS A 469 24.98 6.63 22.43
CA LYS A 469 26.07 6.67 23.41
C LYS A 469 25.86 7.85 24.37
N ALA A 470 26.07 7.62 25.66
CA ALA A 470 26.10 8.63 26.70
C ALA A 470 27.55 8.97 27.05
N THR A 471 27.78 10.20 27.53
CA THR A 471 29.12 10.64 27.92
C THR A 471 29.08 11.44 29.22
N ALA A 472 30.17 11.41 29.98
CA ALA A 472 30.33 12.29 31.12
C ALA A 472 30.38 13.77 30.66
N PRO A 473 29.84 14.71 31.46
CA PRO A 473 30.06 16.13 31.25
C PRO A 473 31.57 16.45 31.29
N VAL A 474 32.01 17.33 30.39
CA VAL A 474 33.41 17.78 30.33
C VAL A 474 33.44 19.29 30.45
N SER A 475 34.11 19.81 31.48
CA SER A 475 34.17 21.24 31.77
C SER A 475 35.21 21.98 30.94
N PHE A 476 36.18 21.28 30.35
CA PHE A 476 37.36 21.83 29.66
C PHE A 476 38.10 22.90 30.50
N ASN A 477 38.02 22.81 31.83
CA ASN A 477 38.74 23.70 32.73
C ASN A 477 40.11 23.12 33.07
N PHE A 478 41.17 23.70 32.51
CA PHE A 478 42.54 23.21 32.67
C PHE A 478 43.36 23.98 33.72
N TYR A 479 42.71 24.63 34.70
CA TYR A 479 43.33 25.19 35.93
C TYR A 479 44.76 25.74 35.78
N GLY A 480 44.92 26.88 35.08
CA GLY A 480 46.21 27.55 34.91
C GLY A 480 47.04 27.12 33.69
N VAL A 481 46.63 26.07 32.97
CA VAL A 481 47.21 25.67 31.69
C VAL A 481 46.86 26.67 30.58
N ALA A 482 45.65 27.24 30.57
CA ALA A 482 45.25 28.26 29.59
C ALA A 482 45.77 29.65 30.01
N GLY A 483 46.95 30.04 29.51
CA GLY A 483 47.67 31.25 29.93
C GLY A 483 47.18 32.57 29.31
N SER A 484 46.21 32.54 28.40
CA SER A 484 45.68 33.75 27.72
C SER A 484 44.15 33.82 27.71
N PRO A 485 43.55 35.03 27.58
CA PRO A 485 42.11 35.17 27.39
C PRO A 485 41.59 34.42 26.16
N ALA A 486 42.38 34.37 25.08
CA ALA A 486 42.04 33.64 23.86
C ALA A 486 42.02 32.12 24.08
N ALA A 487 42.98 31.56 24.83
CA ALA A 487 42.99 30.14 25.20
C ALA A 487 41.79 29.77 26.10
N ASN A 488 41.45 30.63 27.06
CA ASN A 488 40.26 30.45 27.91
C ASN A 488 38.95 30.53 27.10
N LYS A 489 38.89 31.39 26.08
CA LYS A 489 37.77 31.45 25.15
C LYS A 489 37.60 30.13 24.38
N ILE A 490 38.69 29.53 23.88
CA ILE A 490 38.64 28.23 23.19
C ILE A 490 38.11 27.13 24.12
N CYS A 491 38.56 27.08 25.39
CA CYS A 491 38.04 26.12 26.37
C CYS A 491 36.55 26.31 26.64
N ASN A 492 36.09 27.56 26.76
CA ASN A 492 34.67 27.87 26.94
C ASN A 492 33.85 27.49 25.71
N ASP A 493 34.34 27.79 24.51
CA ASP A 493 33.67 27.46 23.24
C ASP A 493 33.63 25.93 23.02
N LEU A 494 34.68 25.19 23.38
CA LEU A 494 34.67 23.72 23.39
C LEU A 494 33.58 23.17 24.31
N ARG A 495 33.45 23.71 25.52
CA ARG A 495 32.40 23.31 26.46
C ARG A 495 31.01 23.59 25.92
N THR A 496 30.76 24.79 25.40
CA THR A 496 29.42 25.20 24.92
C THR A 496 29.02 24.48 23.64
N THR A 497 29.94 24.35 22.68
CA THR A 497 29.67 23.62 21.42
C THR A 497 29.48 22.12 21.66
N ARG A 498 30.24 21.50 22.58
CA ARG A 498 30.02 20.11 23.00
C ARG A 498 28.65 19.91 23.63
N ALA A 499 28.27 20.78 24.57
CA ALA A 499 26.98 20.71 25.24
C ALA A 499 25.82 20.87 24.25
N ARG A 500 25.94 21.83 23.32
CA ARG A 500 24.96 22.04 22.25
C ARG A 500 24.83 20.82 21.35
N LEU A 501 25.93 20.21 20.92
CA LEU A 501 25.88 19.00 20.09
C LEU A 501 25.20 17.83 20.82
N LEU A 502 25.50 17.65 22.11
CA LEU A 502 24.88 16.60 22.92
C LEU A 502 23.36 16.81 23.09
N GLU A 503 22.91 18.06 23.23
CA GLU A 503 21.49 18.40 23.30
C GLU A 503 20.74 18.05 21.99
N MET A 504 21.39 18.28 20.84
CA MET A 504 20.80 17.97 19.53
C MET A 504 20.55 16.48 19.29
N PHE A 505 21.24 15.58 20.01
CA PHE A 505 20.97 14.14 19.88
C PHE A 505 19.59 13.74 20.38
N THR A 506 19.06 14.44 21.38
CA THR A 506 17.74 14.18 21.97
C THR A 506 16.65 15.13 21.47
N ASP A 507 17.03 16.20 20.77
CA ASP A 507 16.08 17.17 20.24
C ASP A 507 15.28 16.59 19.06
N SER A 508 13.98 16.43 19.27
CA SER A 508 13.03 15.95 18.26
C SER A 508 12.90 16.87 17.04
N THR A 509 13.26 18.15 17.15
CA THR A 509 13.18 19.13 16.05
C THR A 509 14.46 19.20 15.22
N CYS A 510 15.52 18.51 15.64
CA CYS A 510 16.81 18.53 14.96
C CYS A 510 16.71 17.95 13.54
N THR A 511 17.16 18.74 12.56
CA THR A 511 17.27 18.35 11.15
C THR A 511 18.72 18.02 10.77
N PRO A 512 18.96 17.31 9.65
CA PRO A 512 20.32 17.02 9.16
C PRO A 512 21.23 18.24 9.05
N GLU A 513 20.67 19.41 8.75
CA GLU A 513 21.39 20.68 8.65
C GLU A 513 21.79 21.22 10.03
N ILE A 514 20.86 21.19 11.00
CA ILE A 514 21.12 21.62 12.38
C ILE A 514 22.20 20.72 13.00
N MET A 515 22.06 19.40 12.84
CA MET A 515 23.06 18.43 13.31
C MET A 515 24.43 18.70 12.70
N LYS A 516 24.49 18.90 11.36
CA LYS A 516 25.76 19.20 10.68
C LYS A 516 26.39 20.49 11.20
N ASN A 517 25.62 21.56 11.38
CA ASN A 517 26.15 22.83 11.88
C ASN A 517 26.67 22.70 13.32
N ALA A 518 25.96 21.97 14.19
CA ALA A 518 26.40 21.71 15.56
C ALA A 518 27.65 20.82 15.61
N SER A 519 27.69 19.77 14.78
CA SER A 519 28.85 18.89 14.69
C SER A 519 30.07 19.62 14.13
N ASP A 520 29.90 20.44 13.10
CA ASP A 520 30.99 21.18 12.47
C ASP A 520 31.57 22.22 13.45
N ALA A 521 30.72 22.90 14.22
CA ALA A 521 31.14 23.85 15.25
C ALA A 521 31.99 23.19 16.36
N TYR A 522 31.61 22.00 16.83
CA TYR A 522 32.40 21.28 17.83
C TYR A 522 33.67 20.65 17.24
N PHE A 523 33.55 19.97 16.10
CA PHE A 523 34.66 19.28 15.47
C PHE A 523 35.73 20.24 14.95
N SER A 524 35.38 21.43 14.46
CA SER A 524 36.36 22.44 14.04
C SER A 524 37.21 22.99 15.20
N LEU A 525 36.72 22.91 16.44
CA LEU A 525 37.45 23.27 17.65
C LEU A 525 38.24 22.08 18.23
N LEU A 526 37.68 20.87 18.14
CA LEU A 526 38.29 19.64 18.65
C LEU A 526 39.41 19.11 17.74
N GLN A 527 39.23 19.24 16.42
CA GLN A 527 40.18 18.75 15.42
C GLN A 527 41.26 19.77 15.13
N GLY A 528 42.50 19.29 15.16
CA GLY A 528 43.56 19.84 14.33
C GLY A 528 43.99 18.82 13.29
N LYS A 529 43.45 18.86 12.06
CA LYS A 529 44.05 18.17 10.91
C LYS A 529 44.03 19.06 9.66
N CYS A 530 45.14 19.03 8.92
CA CYS A 530 45.41 19.78 7.68
C CYS A 530 44.94 19.03 6.42
N THR A 531 44.59 19.80 5.39
CA THR A 531 44.89 19.48 3.99
C THR A 531 46.06 20.36 3.52
N HIS A 532 46.97 19.78 2.72
CA HIS A 532 48.10 20.47 2.11
C HIS A 532 47.62 21.35 0.94
N VAL A 533 47.64 22.68 1.10
CA VAL A 533 47.87 23.62 -0.02
C VAL A 533 48.57 24.86 0.53
N GLY A 534 49.83 25.08 0.13
CA GLY A 534 50.51 26.39 0.18
C GLY A 534 50.88 26.96 1.56
N HIS A 535 52.18 26.99 1.85
CA HIS A 535 52.89 27.89 2.78
C HIS A 535 52.01 28.79 3.71
N LYS A 536 51.66 28.28 4.90
CA LYS A 536 51.50 29.04 6.17
C LYS A 536 51.16 28.08 7.32
N VAL A 537 51.96 28.12 8.38
CA VAL A 537 51.90 27.21 9.55
C VAL A 537 50.72 27.58 10.46
N ARG A 538 49.84 26.62 10.78
CA ARG A 538 48.75 26.75 11.79
C ARG A 538 48.91 25.68 12.87
N ALA A 539 48.80 26.04 14.15
CA ALA A 539 48.88 25.08 15.26
C ALA A 539 47.61 24.25 15.40
N ARG A 540 47.77 23.07 15.98
CA ARG A 540 46.86 21.92 15.86
C ARG A 540 46.66 21.32 17.25
N PHE A 541 45.44 20.94 17.68
CA PHE A 541 45.19 20.24 18.96
C PHE A 541 45.72 18.79 19.03
N ILE A 542 46.09 18.16 17.90
CA ILE A 542 46.37 16.70 17.82
C ILE A 542 47.74 16.34 17.17
N SER A 543 48.45 17.22 16.47
CA SER A 543 49.80 16.92 15.93
C SER A 543 50.80 18.08 16.04
N SER A 544 52.07 17.78 16.26
CA SER A 544 53.19 18.72 16.48
C SER A 544 53.50 19.60 15.26
N LEU A 545 54.24 20.69 15.51
CA LEU A 545 54.59 21.78 14.59
C LEU A 545 55.78 21.45 13.65
N ASP A 546 56.56 20.41 13.93
CA ASP A 546 57.94 20.32 13.42
C ASP A 546 58.16 19.29 12.29
N GLY A 547 57.09 18.76 11.68
CA GLY A 547 57.21 17.77 10.60
C GLY A 547 57.70 16.38 11.05
N SER A 548 57.93 16.17 12.34
CA SER A 548 58.05 14.84 12.94
C SER A 548 56.65 14.25 13.20
N THR A 549 56.54 12.93 13.22
CA THR A 549 55.34 12.14 13.54
C THR A 549 54.85 12.30 15.00
N GLN A 550 55.25 13.34 15.72
CA GLN A 550 54.84 13.56 17.11
C GLN A 550 53.48 14.25 17.22
N GLU A 551 52.66 13.71 18.10
CA GLU A 551 51.28 14.14 18.38
C GLU A 551 51.27 15.39 19.29
N ASN A 552 50.22 16.24 19.24
CA ASN A 552 50.17 17.44 20.09
C ASN A 552 50.04 17.01 21.56
N LYS A 553 50.86 17.64 22.41
CA LYS A 553 50.87 17.54 23.86
C LYS A 553 49.49 17.72 24.53
N MET A 554 48.55 18.44 23.90
CA MET A 554 47.17 18.61 24.40
C MET A 554 46.24 17.40 24.16
N ARG A 555 46.61 16.44 23.31
CA ARG A 555 45.80 15.26 23.00
C ARG A 555 45.40 14.46 24.24
N PHE A 556 46.30 14.39 25.22
CA PHE A 556 46.17 13.58 26.43
C PHE A 556 45.80 14.42 27.67
N ILE A 557 45.34 15.66 27.52
CA ILE A 557 45.07 16.51 28.69
C ILE A 557 43.77 16.15 29.40
N GLN A 558 42.76 15.66 28.66
CA GLN A 558 41.41 15.46 29.15
C GLN A 558 41.03 13.99 29.09
N ASN A 559 40.47 13.47 30.18
CA ASN A 559 39.86 12.15 30.20
C ASN A 559 38.42 12.23 29.68
N PHE A 560 38.08 11.37 28.73
CA PHE A 560 36.74 11.28 28.15
C PHE A 560 36.14 9.92 28.45
N LYS A 561 34.87 9.91 28.86
CA LYS A 561 34.15 8.71 29.27
C LYS A 561 32.88 8.57 28.43
N TRP A 562 32.70 7.41 27.79
CA TRP A 562 31.59 7.12 26.88
C TRP A 562 30.99 5.74 27.16
N THR A 563 29.67 5.59 27.08
CA THR A 563 29.02 4.28 26.95
C THR A 563 29.06 3.79 25.51
N ASP A 564 28.78 2.52 25.28
CA ASP A 564 28.74 1.89 23.96
C ASP A 564 27.36 1.32 23.65
N THR A 565 27.02 1.27 22.36
CA THR A 565 25.67 0.88 21.92
C THR A 565 25.28 -0.55 22.33
N LEU A 566 26.25 -1.44 22.52
CA LEU A 566 26.03 -2.84 22.90
C LEU A 566 26.27 -3.15 24.39
N GLN A 567 26.91 -2.24 25.14
CA GLN A 567 27.39 -2.49 26.52
C GLN A 567 26.50 -1.84 27.61
N GLY A 568 25.31 -1.36 27.22
CA GLY A 568 24.36 -0.73 28.13
C GLY A 568 24.96 0.48 28.84
N ASN A 569 24.93 0.47 30.17
CA ASN A 569 25.36 1.60 31.01
C ASN A 569 26.82 1.49 31.48
N ILE A 570 27.61 0.57 30.92
CA ILE A 570 29.02 0.37 31.31
C ILE A 570 29.90 1.29 30.47
N PRO A 571 30.42 2.41 31.01
CA PRO A 571 31.25 3.32 30.23
C PRO A 571 32.69 2.79 30.10
N SER A 572 33.34 3.16 29.00
CA SER A 572 34.79 3.11 28.84
C SER A 572 35.36 4.53 28.88
N ALA A 573 36.57 4.69 29.43
CA ALA A 573 37.24 5.98 29.50
C ALA A 573 38.63 5.90 28.89
N GLN A 574 38.97 6.88 28.06
CA GLN A 574 40.33 7.09 27.57
C GLN A 574 40.70 8.56 27.68
N GLN A 575 41.92 8.82 28.13
CA GLN A 575 42.51 10.14 28.17
C GLN A 575 43.10 10.49 26.81
N ASP A 576 42.24 10.56 25.79
CA ASP A 576 42.63 10.81 24.40
C ASP A 576 41.56 11.62 23.66
N ALA A 577 41.91 12.79 23.13
CA ALA A 577 41.01 13.62 22.32
C ALA A 577 40.59 12.95 21.00
N VAL A 578 41.39 12.02 20.46
CA VAL A 578 40.99 11.21 19.30
C VAL A 578 39.88 10.24 19.69
N PHE A 579 39.91 9.68 20.90
CA PHE A 579 38.84 8.83 21.42
C PHE A 579 37.53 9.61 21.57
N GLU A 580 37.56 10.86 22.06
CA GLU A 580 36.39 11.75 22.08
C GLU A 580 35.86 12.03 20.68
N MET A 581 36.74 12.41 19.75
CA MET A 581 36.35 12.75 18.38
C MET A 581 35.66 11.56 17.70
N VAL A 582 36.25 10.37 17.79
CA VAL A 582 35.70 9.16 17.18
C VAL A 582 34.39 8.78 17.88
N SER A 583 34.32 8.82 19.22
CA SER A 583 33.10 8.48 19.97
C SER A 583 31.94 9.43 19.69
N MET A 584 32.21 10.74 19.62
CA MET A 584 31.21 11.74 19.27
C MET A 584 30.76 11.61 17.82
N ALA A 585 31.68 11.43 16.87
CA ALA A 585 31.35 11.24 15.46
C ALA A 585 30.58 9.94 15.22
N PHE A 586 30.90 8.88 15.95
CA PHE A 586 30.11 7.65 15.97
C PHE A 586 28.67 7.94 16.42
N ASN A 587 28.49 8.74 17.48
CA ASN A 587 27.16 9.10 17.96
C ASN A 587 26.38 9.98 16.96
N VAL A 588 27.07 10.87 16.23
CA VAL A 588 26.49 11.61 15.09
C VAL A 588 26.00 10.65 14.01
N ALA A 589 26.78 9.63 13.66
CA ALA A 589 26.34 8.62 12.70
C ALA A 589 25.12 7.83 13.19
N VAL A 590 25.11 7.41 14.47
CA VAL A 590 23.94 6.76 15.09
C VAL A 590 22.71 7.68 15.06
N TRP A 591 22.88 8.98 15.30
CA TRP A 591 21.78 9.95 15.17
C TRP A 591 21.21 9.98 13.75
N TYR A 592 22.04 10.00 12.70
CA TYR A 592 21.56 9.95 11.32
C TYR A 592 20.74 8.67 11.04
N THR A 593 21.16 7.52 11.59
CA THR A 593 20.38 6.28 11.46
C THR A 593 19.04 6.39 12.19
N LYS A 594 18.98 6.99 13.39
CA LYS A 594 17.77 7.18 14.18
C LYS A 594 16.80 8.18 13.53
N PHE A 595 17.33 9.28 12.99
CA PHE A 595 16.58 10.24 12.20
C PHE A 595 15.92 9.54 11.00
N ALA A 596 16.70 8.75 10.25
CA ALA A 596 16.20 7.97 9.12
C ALA A 596 15.10 6.98 9.54
N SER A 597 15.29 6.21 10.62
CA SER A 597 14.26 5.26 11.09
C SER A 597 12.98 5.94 11.56
N ARG A 598 13.08 7.13 12.17
CA ARG A 598 11.92 7.90 12.62
C ARG A 598 11.10 8.39 11.43
N LEU A 599 11.76 8.89 10.39
CA LEU A 599 11.08 9.31 9.16
C LEU A 599 10.47 8.11 8.42
N ALA A 600 11.22 7.01 8.31
CA ALA A 600 10.80 5.80 7.60
C ALA A 600 9.62 5.06 8.26
N GLY A 601 9.43 5.24 9.58
CA GLY A 601 8.32 4.67 10.34
C GLY A 601 6.99 5.44 10.26
N LYS A 602 6.93 6.59 9.56
CA LYS A 602 5.69 7.35 9.35
C LYS A 602 4.76 6.61 8.39
N GLU A 603 3.46 6.56 8.70
CA GLU A 603 2.45 5.93 7.83
C GLU A 603 2.33 6.61 6.46
N ASN A 604 2.52 7.93 6.42
CA ASN A 604 2.40 8.76 5.22
C ASN A 604 3.73 9.45 4.88
N ILE A 605 4.80 8.69 4.64
CA ILE A 605 6.08 9.25 4.19
C ILE A 605 5.95 9.84 2.77
N THR A 606 6.40 11.08 2.61
CA THR A 606 6.45 11.78 1.31
C THR A 606 7.73 11.45 0.54
N GLU A 607 7.76 11.65 -0.78
CA GLU A 607 8.97 11.40 -1.60
C GLU A 607 10.22 12.18 -1.11
N PRO A 608 10.12 13.48 -0.74
CA PRO A 608 11.26 14.20 -0.16
C PRO A 608 11.76 13.58 1.14
N GLU A 609 10.86 13.12 2.01
CA GLU A 609 11.23 12.46 3.26
C GLU A 609 11.90 11.10 3.00
N ALA A 610 11.43 10.33 2.02
CA ALA A 610 12.09 9.08 1.61
C ALA A 610 13.50 9.32 1.07
N LYS A 611 13.71 10.41 0.32
CA LYS A 611 15.04 10.84 -0.12
C LYS A 611 15.94 11.23 1.06
N ASP A 612 15.39 11.88 2.08
CA ASP A 612 16.12 12.23 3.29
C ASP A 612 16.50 10.99 4.13
N VAL A 613 15.64 9.97 4.21
CA VAL A 613 15.96 8.67 4.80
C VAL A 613 17.15 8.04 4.08
N HIS A 614 17.06 7.90 2.75
CA HIS A 614 18.12 7.32 1.92
C HIS A 614 19.44 8.10 2.05
N LYS A 615 19.40 9.44 1.99
CA LYS A 615 20.60 10.28 2.13
C LYS A 615 21.23 10.16 3.52
N SER A 616 20.42 10.16 4.58
CA SER A 616 20.90 10.10 5.97
C SER A 616 21.62 8.79 6.27
N LEU A 617 21.10 7.66 5.78
CA LEU A 617 21.73 6.34 5.94
C LEU A 617 23.08 6.26 5.22
N LYS A 618 23.17 6.80 4.00
CA LYS A 618 24.45 6.85 3.25
C LYS A 618 25.49 7.76 3.91
N VAL A 619 25.05 8.86 4.52
CA VAL A 619 25.94 9.74 5.31
C VAL A 619 26.44 9.01 6.56
N ALA A 620 25.56 8.31 7.29
CA ALA A 620 25.95 7.51 8.45
C ALA A 620 26.99 6.43 8.08
N ALA A 621 26.75 5.67 7.01
CA ALA A 621 27.70 4.69 6.49
C ALA A 621 29.07 5.31 6.19
N GLY A 622 29.07 6.51 5.61
CA GLY A 622 30.25 7.29 5.28
C GLY A 622 31.08 7.70 6.50
N ILE A 623 30.39 8.17 7.54
CA ILE A 623 31.01 8.51 8.82
C ILE A 623 31.65 7.27 9.44
N PHE A 624 30.90 6.17 9.59
CA PHE A 624 31.45 4.93 10.17
C PHE A 624 32.67 4.41 9.40
N LYS A 625 32.60 4.40 8.06
CA LYS A 625 33.71 3.97 7.20
C LYS A 625 34.95 4.83 7.40
N THR A 626 34.80 6.15 7.38
CA THR A 626 35.91 7.08 7.57
C THR A 626 36.52 6.95 8.96
N LEU A 627 35.69 6.81 9.99
CA LEU A 627 36.16 6.59 11.35
C LEU A 627 36.98 5.30 11.45
N LYS A 628 36.50 4.20 10.87
CA LYS A 628 37.20 2.91 10.88
C LYS A 628 38.54 2.98 10.13
N GLU A 629 38.55 3.55 8.93
CA GLU A 629 39.74 3.51 8.05
C GLU A 629 40.81 4.54 8.44
N VAL A 630 40.40 5.73 8.92
CA VAL A 630 41.31 6.87 9.10
C VAL A 630 41.59 7.19 10.56
N HIS A 631 40.62 7.03 11.45
CA HIS A 631 40.70 7.58 12.81
C HIS A 631 40.91 6.54 13.90
N VAL A 632 40.23 5.40 13.85
CA VAL A 632 40.41 4.29 14.81
C VAL A 632 41.85 3.76 14.84
N PRO A 633 42.56 3.59 13.70
CA PRO A 633 43.97 3.16 13.72
C PRO A 633 44.92 4.14 14.43
N ARG A 634 44.48 5.37 14.72
CA ARG A 634 45.26 6.38 15.44
C ARG A 634 45.11 6.28 16.95
N LEU A 635 44.20 5.46 17.47
CA LEU A 635 44.03 5.25 18.91
C LEU A 635 45.23 4.48 19.46
N ILE A 636 45.82 4.97 20.55
CA ILE A 636 46.93 4.29 21.22
C ILE A 636 46.42 3.06 21.98
N THR A 637 45.30 3.21 22.68
CA THR A 637 44.63 2.13 23.39
C THR A 637 43.51 1.59 22.50
N PRO A 638 43.64 0.36 21.96
CA PRO A 638 42.59 -0.22 21.15
C PRO A 638 41.32 -0.42 21.99
N ALA A 639 40.17 -0.37 21.33
CA ALA A 639 38.89 -0.63 21.98
C ALA A 639 38.78 -2.10 22.39
N GLU A 640 38.15 -2.34 23.55
CA GLU A 640 37.85 -3.69 24.03
C GLU A 640 36.86 -4.40 23.08
N LYS A 641 36.83 -5.73 23.15
CA LYS A 641 35.88 -6.54 22.38
C LYS A 641 34.44 -6.17 22.75
N GLY A 642 33.57 -6.06 21.76
CA GLY A 642 32.15 -5.73 21.93
C GLY A 642 31.86 -4.24 22.14
N ARG A 643 32.86 -3.36 22.01
CA ARG A 643 32.72 -1.89 22.04
C ARG A 643 32.48 -1.33 20.64
N ASP A 644 31.95 -0.10 20.56
CA ASP A 644 31.55 0.49 19.28
C ASP A 644 32.72 0.73 18.31
N LEU A 645 33.89 1.05 18.87
CA LEU A 645 35.10 1.37 18.10
C LEU A 645 35.88 0.12 17.65
N GLU A 646 35.35 -1.07 17.93
CA GLU A 646 35.91 -2.31 17.43
C GLU A 646 35.54 -2.51 15.94
N PRO A 647 36.46 -2.98 15.07
CA PRO A 647 36.21 -3.15 13.64
C PRO A 647 34.94 -3.93 13.29
N ARG A 648 34.61 -5.00 14.04
CA ARG A 648 33.44 -5.85 13.79
C ARG A 648 32.12 -5.08 13.97
N VAL A 649 32.01 -4.28 15.02
CA VAL A 649 30.81 -3.48 15.30
C VAL A 649 30.68 -2.37 14.25
N MET A 650 31.79 -1.71 13.90
CA MET A 650 31.80 -0.67 12.86
C MET A 650 31.42 -1.22 11.48
N ASP A 651 31.96 -2.38 11.09
CA ASP A 651 31.62 -3.04 9.82
C ASP A 651 30.14 -3.41 9.76
N ALA A 652 29.59 -3.95 10.85
CA ALA A 652 28.17 -4.24 10.91
C ALA A 652 27.30 -2.97 10.74
N TYR A 653 27.68 -1.84 11.36
CA TYR A 653 26.98 -0.57 11.15
C TYR A 653 27.09 -0.03 9.72
N ILE A 654 28.28 -0.09 9.11
CA ILE A 654 28.49 0.33 7.72
C ILE A 654 27.57 -0.47 6.79
N ILE A 655 27.64 -1.79 6.90
CA ILE A 655 26.90 -2.71 6.04
C ILE A 655 25.39 -2.58 6.27
N GLN A 656 24.94 -2.46 7.53
CA GLN A 656 23.53 -2.23 7.84
C GLN A 656 23.01 -0.93 7.23
N CYS A 657 23.77 0.18 7.32
CA CYS A 657 23.35 1.45 6.73
C CYS A 657 23.20 1.36 5.20
N GLN A 658 24.09 0.62 4.53
CA GLN A 658 23.98 0.35 3.10
C GLN A 658 22.73 -0.48 2.78
N ALA A 659 22.49 -1.56 3.53
CA ALA A 659 21.33 -2.43 3.35
C ALA A 659 20.00 -1.68 3.55
N GLU A 660 19.90 -0.89 4.63
CA GLU A 660 18.71 -0.08 4.95
C GLU A 660 18.46 1.01 3.91
N ALA A 661 19.51 1.64 3.37
CA ALA A 661 19.38 2.60 2.28
C ALA A 661 18.87 1.90 1.01
N GLN A 662 19.37 0.70 0.72
CA GLN A 662 18.97 -0.08 -0.44
C GLN A 662 17.51 -0.57 -0.36
N GLU A 663 16.95 -0.74 0.84
CA GLU A 663 15.50 -0.97 1.01
C GLU A 663 14.66 0.17 0.38
N VAL A 664 15.08 1.42 0.59
CA VAL A 664 14.40 2.60 0.01
C VAL A 664 14.57 2.62 -1.50
N THR A 665 15.73 2.23 -2.02
CA THR A 665 15.97 2.13 -3.45
C THR A 665 15.09 1.06 -4.11
N ILE A 666 14.90 -0.10 -3.46
CA ILE A 666 14.00 -1.15 -3.94
C ILE A 666 12.55 -0.64 -3.98
N ALA A 667 12.09 0.01 -2.92
CA ALA A 667 10.73 0.57 -2.87
C ALA A 667 10.51 1.59 -4.01
N ARG A 668 11.48 2.48 -4.25
CA ARG A 668 11.42 3.45 -5.36
C ARG A 668 11.49 2.77 -6.73
N ALA A 669 12.29 1.71 -6.89
CA ALA A 669 12.39 0.97 -8.13
C ALA A 669 11.06 0.30 -8.50
N ILE A 670 10.34 -0.23 -7.49
CA ILE A 670 8.99 -0.78 -7.66
C ILE A 670 7.99 0.31 -8.03
N GLU A 671 8.02 1.46 -7.33
CA GLU A 671 7.13 2.60 -7.60
C GLU A 671 7.29 3.16 -9.02
N LEU A 672 8.54 3.27 -9.49
CA LEU A 672 8.89 3.69 -10.85
C LEU A 672 8.72 2.60 -11.90
N LYS A 673 8.18 1.42 -11.52
CA LYS A 673 7.91 0.29 -12.42
C LYS A 673 9.13 -0.17 -13.23
N HIS A 674 10.31 -0.21 -12.60
CA HIS A 674 11.50 -0.79 -13.24
C HIS A 674 11.32 -2.29 -13.52
N ASN A 675 12.16 -2.82 -14.42
CA ASN A 675 12.16 -4.24 -14.79
C ASN A 675 12.36 -5.14 -13.55
N ALA A 676 11.60 -6.24 -13.46
CA ALA A 676 11.66 -7.21 -12.39
C ALA A 676 13.08 -7.77 -12.15
N SER A 677 13.89 -7.90 -13.20
CA SER A 677 15.29 -8.36 -13.10
C SER A 677 16.15 -7.41 -12.25
N LEU A 678 15.98 -6.10 -12.40
CA LEU A 678 16.69 -5.10 -11.60
C LEU A 678 16.24 -5.13 -10.14
N ILE A 679 14.93 -5.25 -9.90
CA ILE A 679 14.36 -5.33 -8.55
C ILE A 679 14.84 -6.60 -7.84
N ALA A 680 14.87 -7.73 -8.54
CA ALA A 680 15.39 -8.99 -8.02
C ALA A 680 16.88 -8.89 -7.64
N ALA A 681 17.69 -8.26 -8.49
CA ALA A 681 19.11 -8.06 -8.24
C ALA A 681 19.36 -7.13 -7.05
N LEU A 682 18.63 -6.02 -6.94
CA LEU A 682 18.72 -5.11 -5.79
C LEU A 682 18.31 -5.81 -4.49
N ALA A 683 17.24 -6.60 -4.51
CA ALA A 683 16.80 -7.38 -3.35
C ALA A 683 17.81 -8.44 -2.93
N PHE A 684 18.44 -9.13 -3.90
CA PHE A 684 19.47 -10.13 -3.63
C PHE A 684 20.71 -9.52 -2.97
N GLU A 685 21.20 -8.40 -3.51
CA GLU A 685 22.34 -7.68 -2.92
C GLU A 685 22.01 -7.13 -1.51
N THR A 686 20.77 -6.66 -1.29
CA THR A 686 20.32 -6.23 0.04
C THR A 686 20.33 -7.40 1.04
N ALA A 687 19.89 -8.58 0.63
CA ALA A 687 19.95 -9.78 1.46
C ALA A 687 21.40 -10.17 1.79
N ASN A 688 22.31 -10.08 0.82
CA ASN A 688 23.74 -10.35 1.01
C ASN A 688 24.39 -9.36 1.99
N PHE A 689 24.02 -8.08 1.95
CA PHE A 689 24.47 -7.11 2.95
C PHE A 689 24.01 -7.51 4.36
N TYR A 690 22.74 -7.85 4.54
CA TYR A 690 22.25 -8.29 5.86
C TYR A 690 22.92 -9.58 6.36
N GLN A 691 23.18 -10.54 5.47
CA GLN A 691 23.92 -11.76 5.80
C GLN A 691 25.37 -11.44 6.23
N LYS A 692 26.05 -10.56 5.49
CA LYS A 692 27.42 -10.15 5.79
C LYS A 692 27.51 -9.42 7.14
N ALA A 693 26.52 -8.58 7.44
CA ALA A 693 26.42 -7.91 8.74
C ALA A 693 26.23 -8.92 9.89
N ASP A 694 25.34 -9.91 9.75
CA ASP A 694 25.16 -10.96 10.77
C ASP A 694 26.44 -11.80 10.98
N HIS A 695 27.09 -12.20 9.88
CA HIS A 695 28.33 -12.98 9.96
C HIS A 695 29.45 -12.22 10.68
N THR A 696 29.55 -10.90 10.45
CA THR A 696 30.51 -10.03 11.12
C THR A 696 30.34 -10.03 12.64
N LEU A 697 29.08 -10.11 13.11
CA LEU A 697 28.74 -10.12 14.54
C LEU A 697 28.73 -11.52 15.17
N ASN A 698 28.83 -12.61 14.39
CA ASN A 698 28.72 -13.97 14.91
C ASN A 698 29.83 -14.37 15.90
N THR A 699 30.94 -13.64 15.89
CA THR A 699 32.11 -13.88 16.75
C THR A 699 32.10 -13.01 18.03
N LEU A 700 31.07 -12.19 18.24
CA LEU A 700 30.88 -11.42 19.46
C LEU A 700 30.08 -12.21 20.49
N GLU A 701 30.17 -11.81 21.75
CA GLU A 701 29.44 -12.47 22.83
C GLU A 701 27.92 -12.44 22.57
N PRO A 702 27.22 -13.57 22.75
CA PRO A 702 25.79 -13.65 22.46
C PRO A 702 24.93 -12.68 23.28
N GLU A 703 25.34 -12.36 24.51
CA GLU A 703 24.57 -11.54 25.45
C GLU A 703 24.35 -10.10 24.97
N CYS A 704 25.32 -9.52 24.26
CA CYS A 704 25.25 -8.14 23.76
C CYS A 704 24.81 -8.05 22.29
N SER A 705 25.05 -9.10 21.48
CA SER A 705 24.85 -9.07 20.03
C SER A 705 23.60 -9.80 19.53
N SER A 706 23.01 -10.71 20.32
CA SER A 706 21.95 -11.62 19.86
C SER A 706 20.73 -10.87 19.29
N LYS A 707 20.22 -9.85 20.00
CA LYS A 707 19.04 -9.09 19.53
C LYS A 707 19.27 -8.40 18.18
N TRP A 708 20.45 -7.81 18.01
CA TRP A 708 20.84 -7.16 16.76
C TRP A 708 20.97 -8.16 15.61
N ARG A 709 21.61 -9.31 15.86
CA ARG A 709 21.74 -10.40 14.90
C ARG A 709 20.40 -10.97 14.44
N LYS A 710 19.45 -11.12 15.36
CA LYS A 710 18.08 -11.58 15.05
C LYS A 710 17.38 -10.64 14.06
N TYR A 711 17.58 -9.32 14.19
CA TYR A 711 17.09 -8.34 13.22
C TYR A 711 17.74 -8.51 11.84
N LEU A 712 19.07 -8.65 11.79
CA LEU A 712 19.81 -8.83 10.54
C LEU A 712 19.41 -10.12 9.81
N GLN A 713 19.27 -11.22 10.54
CA GLN A 713 18.79 -12.50 10.01
C GLN A 713 17.38 -12.38 9.46
N LEU A 714 16.46 -11.73 10.19
CA LEU A 714 15.10 -11.49 9.73
C LEU A 714 15.09 -10.73 8.39
N LYS A 715 15.87 -9.65 8.29
CA LYS A 715 15.96 -8.82 7.08
C LYS A 715 16.62 -9.56 5.91
N GLN A 716 17.65 -10.36 6.16
CA GLN A 716 18.28 -11.22 5.15
C GLN A 716 17.22 -12.13 4.49
N TYR A 717 16.49 -12.93 5.28
CA TYR A 717 15.49 -13.85 4.71
C TYR A 717 14.34 -13.11 4.02
N PHE A 718 13.94 -11.97 4.55
CA PHE A 718 12.89 -11.15 3.96
C PHE A 718 13.27 -10.65 2.56
N TYR A 719 14.47 -10.09 2.40
CA TYR A 719 14.93 -9.60 1.09
C TYR A 719 15.33 -10.73 0.13
N MET A 720 15.76 -11.89 0.65
CA MET A 720 15.96 -13.09 -0.15
C MET A 720 14.65 -13.58 -0.77
N ALA A 721 13.54 -13.54 -0.03
CA ALA A 721 12.22 -13.85 -0.57
C ALA A 721 11.76 -12.85 -1.64
N TYR A 722 12.04 -11.55 -1.46
CA TYR A 722 11.83 -10.54 -2.50
C TYR A 722 12.61 -10.85 -3.78
N ALA A 723 13.88 -11.25 -3.64
CA ALA A 723 14.73 -11.61 -4.78
C ALA A 723 14.15 -12.79 -5.57
N PHE A 724 13.79 -13.89 -4.90
CA PHE A 724 13.18 -15.05 -5.56
C PHE A 724 11.81 -14.74 -6.20
N CYS A 725 11.03 -13.83 -5.60
CA CYS A 725 9.74 -13.42 -6.13
C CYS A 725 9.87 -12.68 -7.47
N TYR A 726 10.70 -11.64 -7.52
CA TYR A 726 10.92 -10.86 -8.74
C TYR A 726 11.77 -11.61 -9.76
N HIS A 727 12.64 -12.53 -9.33
CA HIS A 727 13.33 -13.44 -10.22
C HIS A 727 12.35 -14.40 -10.91
N GLY A 728 11.36 -14.94 -10.18
CA GLY A 728 10.26 -15.72 -10.77
C GLY A 728 9.51 -14.93 -11.83
N GLN A 729 9.18 -13.66 -11.58
CA GLN A 729 8.56 -12.79 -12.59
C GLN A 729 9.44 -12.60 -13.83
N THR A 730 10.76 -12.50 -13.66
CA THR A 730 11.73 -12.40 -14.77
C THR A 730 11.77 -13.69 -15.60
N LEU A 731 11.77 -14.85 -14.93
CA LEU A 731 11.74 -16.16 -15.59
C LEU A 731 10.42 -16.38 -16.33
N LEU A 732 9.29 -15.95 -15.75
CA LEU A 732 7.98 -16.00 -16.40
C LEU A 732 7.95 -15.16 -17.68
N ALA A 733 8.50 -13.93 -17.63
CA ALA A 733 8.61 -13.06 -18.80
C ALA A 733 9.57 -13.58 -19.88
N SER A 734 10.39 -14.59 -19.56
CA SER A 734 11.29 -15.27 -20.48
C SER A 734 10.76 -16.65 -20.90
N ASP A 735 9.45 -16.87 -20.75
CA ASP A 735 8.73 -18.12 -21.03
C ASP A 735 9.17 -19.34 -20.20
N LYS A 736 10.03 -19.17 -19.19
CA LYS A 736 10.53 -20.26 -18.32
C LYS A 736 9.61 -20.50 -17.13
N CYS A 737 8.37 -20.88 -17.40
CA CYS A 737 7.32 -20.98 -16.38
C CYS A 737 7.61 -22.02 -15.27
N GLY A 738 8.15 -23.19 -15.62
CA GLY A 738 8.54 -24.23 -14.64
C GLY A 738 9.62 -23.77 -13.65
N GLU A 739 10.66 -23.07 -14.15
CA GLU A 739 11.70 -22.46 -13.32
C GLU A 739 11.13 -21.32 -12.46
N SER A 740 10.22 -20.53 -13.01
CA SER A 740 9.52 -19.47 -12.27
C SER A 740 8.71 -20.01 -11.09
N ILE A 741 7.95 -21.09 -11.29
CA ILE A 741 7.22 -21.77 -10.21
C ILE A 741 8.21 -22.22 -9.13
N ARG A 742 9.32 -22.83 -9.51
CA ARG A 742 10.31 -23.31 -8.53
C ARG A 742 10.97 -22.17 -7.76
N SER A 743 11.25 -21.05 -8.43
CA SER A 743 11.74 -19.80 -7.81
C SER A 743 10.74 -19.28 -6.78
N LEU A 744 9.44 -19.22 -7.14
CA LEU A 744 8.38 -18.74 -6.27
C LEU A 744 8.05 -19.71 -5.14
N GLN A 745 8.22 -21.02 -5.34
CA GLN A 745 8.19 -22.01 -4.27
C GLN A 745 9.36 -21.81 -3.29
N GLU A 746 10.53 -21.39 -3.76
CA GLU A 746 11.63 -21.02 -2.85
C GLU A 746 11.36 -19.69 -2.15
N ALA A 747 10.80 -18.68 -2.82
CA ALA A 747 10.32 -17.44 -2.18
C ALA A 747 9.27 -17.76 -1.10
N GLU A 748 8.34 -18.64 -1.45
CA GLU A 748 7.31 -19.15 -0.57
C GLU A 748 7.92 -19.98 0.54
N LYS A 749 8.95 -20.79 0.31
CA LYS A 749 9.66 -21.52 1.37
C LYS A 749 10.43 -20.55 2.27
N CYS A 750 11.12 -19.55 1.74
CA CYS A 750 11.71 -18.48 2.54
C CYS A 750 10.66 -17.75 3.39
N THR A 751 9.41 -17.67 2.93
CA THR A 751 8.26 -17.06 3.64
C THR A 751 7.29 -18.04 4.35
N ARG A 752 7.38 -19.37 4.17
CA ARG A 752 6.56 -20.45 4.78
C ARG A 752 7.37 -21.30 5.75
N PHE A 753 8.69 -21.42 5.58
CA PHE A 753 9.62 -21.72 6.67
C PHE A 753 9.51 -20.65 7.78
N PHE A 754 8.96 -19.48 7.43
CA PHE A 754 8.48 -18.42 8.30
C PHE A 754 7.19 -18.76 9.07
N SER A 755 6.33 -19.65 8.56
CA SER A 755 4.96 -19.92 9.04
C SER A 755 4.85 -21.01 10.11
N TYR A 756 5.83 -21.93 10.24
CA TYR A 756 5.71 -23.01 11.25
C TYR A 756 6.92 -23.26 12.16
N SER A 757 8.04 -22.56 12.02
CA SER A 757 9.15 -22.80 12.98
C SER A 757 10.08 -21.64 13.24
N ARG A 758 10.49 -20.84 12.25
CA ARG A 758 11.70 -20.03 12.48
C ARG A 758 11.52 -18.53 12.52
N ALA A 759 10.54 -17.90 11.89
CA ALA A 759 10.58 -16.44 11.84
C ALA A 759 9.40 -15.70 12.48
N GLU A 760 8.25 -16.34 12.66
CA GLU A 760 7.42 -16.00 13.84
C GLU A 760 8.18 -16.35 15.13
N ALA A 761 8.99 -17.42 15.14
CA ALA A 761 9.91 -17.71 16.22
C ALA A 761 11.03 -16.68 16.31
N LEU A 762 11.67 -16.21 15.22
CA LEU A 762 12.67 -15.12 15.30
C LEU A 762 12.04 -13.76 15.68
N CYS A 763 10.77 -13.51 15.33
CA CYS A 763 10.03 -12.33 15.80
C CYS A 763 9.68 -12.45 17.30
N LYS A 764 9.23 -13.65 17.74
CA LYS A 764 8.98 -13.99 19.15
C LYS A 764 10.28 -14.04 19.95
N GLU A 765 11.36 -14.54 19.38
CA GLU A 765 12.72 -14.62 19.93
C GLU A 765 13.32 -13.22 19.96
N TYR A 766 13.23 -12.40 18.91
CA TYR A 766 13.65 -10.99 18.96
C TYR A 766 12.89 -10.25 20.07
N ARG A 767 11.60 -10.56 20.24
CA ARG A 767 10.76 -10.03 21.32
C ARG A 767 11.15 -10.55 22.72
N GLN A 768 11.55 -11.80 22.82
CA GLN A 768 11.95 -12.48 24.07
C GLN A 768 13.44 -12.29 24.41
N THR A 769 14.27 -11.92 23.42
CA THR A 769 15.70 -11.72 23.55
C THR A 769 15.94 -10.37 24.20
N LYS A 770 16.45 -10.41 25.43
CA LYS A 770 16.95 -9.22 26.09
C LYS A 770 18.18 -8.71 25.33
N GLY A 771 18.24 -7.42 25.08
CA GLY A 771 19.35 -6.79 24.37
C GLY A 771 19.08 -5.32 24.10
N PRO A 772 20.10 -4.56 23.66
CA PRO A 772 20.01 -3.12 23.42
C PRO A 772 18.89 -2.75 22.43
N GLY A 773 18.22 -1.62 22.66
CA GLY A 773 17.17 -1.08 21.80
C GLY A 773 15.75 -1.56 22.14
N THR A 774 14.75 -0.85 21.62
CA THR A 774 13.33 -1.03 21.93
C THR A 774 12.73 -2.30 21.31
N THR A 775 11.74 -2.90 21.98
CA THR A 775 11.14 -4.16 21.56
C THR A 775 9.93 -3.93 20.65
N ALA A 776 10.14 -4.11 19.34
CA ALA A 776 9.09 -3.99 18.31
C ALA A 776 8.38 -5.33 18.01
N LYS A 777 7.19 -5.26 17.38
CA LYS A 777 6.45 -6.41 16.85
C LYS A 777 6.47 -6.45 15.30
N PRO A 778 7.55 -6.95 14.68
CA PRO A 778 7.72 -6.88 13.23
C PRO A 778 6.72 -7.72 12.41
N SER A 779 6.16 -8.79 12.97
CA SER A 779 5.17 -9.64 12.28
C SER A 779 3.82 -8.96 12.07
N GLU A 780 3.51 -7.93 12.86
CA GLU A 780 2.28 -7.13 12.77
C GLU A 780 2.46 -5.89 11.87
N GLN A 781 3.65 -5.68 11.27
CA GLN A 781 3.94 -4.51 10.47
C GLN A 781 3.53 -4.68 8.99
N LEU A 782 3.00 -3.62 8.40
CA LEU A 782 2.39 -3.60 7.06
C LEU A 782 3.33 -4.09 5.94
N PHE A 783 4.64 -3.83 6.06
CA PHE A 783 5.63 -4.26 5.06
C PHE A 783 5.79 -5.79 5.01
N PHE A 784 5.59 -6.47 6.15
CA PHE A 784 5.70 -7.92 6.26
C PHE A 784 4.50 -8.63 5.63
N LEU A 785 3.28 -8.12 5.87
CA LEU A 785 2.03 -8.67 5.33
C LEU A 785 1.92 -8.53 3.81
N LYS A 786 2.43 -7.43 3.24
CA LYS A 786 2.38 -7.18 1.78
C LYS A 786 3.19 -8.18 0.96
N LEU A 787 4.38 -8.59 1.44
CA LEU A 787 5.24 -9.53 0.71
C LEU A 787 4.61 -10.94 0.61
N GLY A 788 3.99 -11.40 1.70
CA GLY A 788 3.33 -12.72 1.72
C GLY A 788 2.21 -12.83 0.68
N ALA A 789 1.38 -11.77 0.56
CA ALA A 789 0.34 -11.70 -0.46
C ALA A 789 0.94 -11.68 -1.88
N LEU A 790 1.99 -10.87 -2.11
CA LEU A 790 2.65 -10.77 -3.42
C LEU A 790 3.20 -12.12 -3.91
N ILE A 791 3.88 -12.87 -3.04
CA ILE A 791 4.45 -14.18 -3.38
C ILE A 791 3.33 -15.17 -3.72
N LYS A 792 2.28 -15.24 -2.90
CA LYS A 792 1.15 -16.13 -3.11
C LYS A 792 0.47 -15.88 -4.46
N THR A 793 0.07 -14.63 -4.71
CA THR A 793 -0.61 -14.26 -5.97
C THR A 793 0.29 -14.49 -7.20
N THR A 794 1.60 -14.26 -7.09
CA THR A 794 2.56 -14.49 -8.19
C THR A 794 2.79 -15.99 -8.44
N LEU A 795 2.89 -16.81 -7.38
CA LEU A 795 3.03 -18.27 -7.49
C LEU A 795 1.80 -18.89 -8.17
N GLU A 796 0.61 -18.53 -7.72
CA GLU A 796 -0.64 -19.01 -8.31
C GLU A 796 -0.76 -18.59 -9.78
N LYS A 797 -0.31 -17.38 -10.14
CA LYS A 797 -0.23 -16.94 -11.54
C LYS A 797 0.66 -17.86 -12.36
N CYS A 798 1.87 -18.16 -11.89
CA CYS A 798 2.80 -19.03 -12.63
C CYS A 798 2.29 -20.46 -12.71
N GLN A 799 1.67 -20.99 -11.65
CA GLN A 799 1.05 -22.33 -11.66
C GLN A 799 -0.09 -22.43 -12.68
N ARG A 800 -0.94 -21.41 -12.77
CA ARG A 800 -2.00 -21.35 -13.80
C ARG A 800 -1.41 -21.27 -15.20
N GLU A 801 -0.49 -20.35 -15.45
CA GLU A 801 0.13 -20.21 -16.78
C GLU A 801 0.86 -21.50 -17.19
N ASN A 802 1.52 -22.19 -16.27
CA ASN A 802 2.13 -23.49 -16.56
C ASN A 802 1.10 -24.60 -16.81
N GLY A 803 -0.05 -24.56 -16.14
CA GLY A 803 -1.14 -25.52 -16.34
C GLY A 803 -1.96 -25.31 -17.61
N PHE A 804 -1.92 -24.12 -18.21
CA PHE A 804 -2.70 -23.78 -19.40
C PHE A 804 -1.88 -23.52 -20.66
N ILE A 805 -0.66 -22.97 -20.53
CA ILE A 805 0.14 -22.46 -21.66
C ILE A 805 1.41 -23.28 -21.83
N TYR A 806 2.25 -23.37 -20.79
CA TYR A 806 3.64 -23.83 -20.96
C TYR A 806 3.84 -25.33 -20.73
N PHE A 807 3.10 -25.94 -19.79
CA PHE A 807 3.25 -27.35 -19.39
C PHE A 807 4.69 -27.74 -19.04
N HIS A 808 5.52 -26.79 -18.58
CA HIS A 808 6.91 -27.02 -18.24
C HIS A 808 7.04 -27.85 -16.97
N LYS A 809 8.02 -28.75 -16.91
CA LYS A 809 8.37 -29.46 -15.68
C LYS A 809 8.94 -28.48 -14.67
N VAL A 810 8.47 -28.54 -13.43
CA VAL A 810 9.02 -27.76 -12.31
C VAL A 810 10.34 -28.42 -11.87
N PRO A 811 11.49 -27.72 -11.91
CA PRO A 811 12.76 -28.28 -11.45
C PRO A 811 12.73 -28.67 -9.97
N ALA A 812 13.49 -29.70 -9.57
CA ALA A 812 13.58 -30.11 -8.17
C ALA A 812 14.40 -29.10 -7.32
N GLU A 813 15.48 -28.58 -7.89
CA GLU A 813 16.38 -27.63 -7.23
C GLU A 813 15.97 -26.16 -7.48
N PRO A 814 16.14 -25.28 -6.49
CA PRO A 814 15.86 -23.86 -6.67
C PRO A 814 16.87 -23.23 -7.64
N PRO A 815 16.47 -22.21 -8.42
CA PRO A 815 17.41 -21.49 -9.27
C PRO A 815 18.49 -20.82 -8.42
N GLN A 816 19.76 -20.98 -8.81
CA GLN A 816 20.86 -20.28 -8.16
C GLN A 816 20.81 -18.80 -8.55
N LEU A 817 20.65 -17.93 -7.55
CA LEU A 817 20.61 -16.48 -7.76
C LEU A 817 22.04 -15.95 -7.90
N GLU A 818 22.52 -15.76 -9.13
CA GLU A 818 23.75 -15.01 -9.43
C GLU A 818 23.41 -13.62 -9.98
N LEU A 819 22.52 -12.91 -9.28
CA LEU A 819 22.03 -11.61 -9.72
C LEU A 819 23.00 -10.50 -9.30
N LYS A 820 23.39 -9.64 -10.25
CA LYS A 820 24.16 -8.42 -9.97
C LYS A 820 23.35 -7.20 -10.40
N ALA A 821 23.19 -6.25 -9.49
CA ALA A 821 22.48 -5.01 -9.80
C ALA A 821 23.35 -4.14 -10.72
N SER A 822 22.82 -3.79 -11.90
CA SER A 822 23.51 -2.94 -12.88
C SER A 822 23.51 -1.45 -12.48
N TYR A 823 22.56 -1.02 -11.65
CA TYR A 823 22.43 0.34 -11.14
C TYR A 823 21.71 0.35 -9.78
N GLY A 824 21.90 1.40 -8.97
CA GLY A 824 21.13 1.62 -7.74
C GLY A 824 21.74 1.10 -6.43
N LEU A 825 22.96 0.57 -6.44
CA LEU A 825 23.65 0.16 -5.20
C LEU A 825 23.94 1.35 -4.28
N ALA A 826 23.70 1.17 -2.99
CA ALA A 826 23.87 2.21 -1.99
C ALA A 826 25.33 2.33 -1.54
N GLU A 827 26.04 3.33 -2.07
CA GLU A 827 27.43 3.61 -1.67
C GLU A 827 27.54 4.66 -0.54
N PRO A 828 28.44 4.49 0.44
CA PRO A 828 28.67 5.48 1.49
C PRO A 828 29.07 6.84 0.92
N VAL A 829 28.51 7.92 1.47
CA VAL A 829 28.94 9.29 1.12
C VAL A 829 30.24 9.59 1.87
N PRO A 830 31.36 9.95 1.19
CA PRO A 830 32.60 10.28 1.88
C PRO A 830 32.39 11.34 2.96
N PHE A 831 32.83 11.06 4.17
CA PHE A 831 32.74 11.99 5.29
C PHE A 831 34.08 12.69 5.45
N GLU A 832 34.04 14.02 5.44
CA GLU A 832 35.20 14.83 5.77
C GLU A 832 34.89 15.68 6.99
N LEU A 833 35.93 15.80 7.80
CA LEU A 833 35.94 16.63 8.98
C LEU A 833 36.00 18.11 8.60
N PRO A 834 35.32 19.02 9.33
CA PRO A 834 35.34 20.44 9.02
C PRO A 834 36.76 21.03 9.12
N PRO A 835 37.02 22.13 8.40
CA PRO A 835 38.28 22.86 8.55
C PRO A 835 38.43 23.41 9.97
N LEU A 836 39.69 23.58 10.40
CA LEU A 836 40.05 24.14 11.70
C LEU A 836 39.42 25.53 11.89
N SER A 837 38.85 25.76 13.08
CA SER A 837 38.31 27.06 13.48
C SER A 837 39.37 28.16 13.36
N GLU A 838 39.00 29.35 12.87
CA GLU A 838 39.91 30.50 12.74
C GLU A 838 40.50 30.96 14.07
N GLN A 839 39.85 30.61 15.19
CA GLN A 839 40.30 30.93 16.54
C GLN A 839 41.52 30.10 16.97
N CYS A 840 41.80 29.00 16.28
CA CYS A 840 42.85 28.04 16.61
C CYS A 840 44.18 28.40 15.91
N THR A 841 44.85 29.47 16.36
CA THR A 841 46.11 29.95 15.78
C THR A 841 47.36 29.48 16.54
N PRO A 842 48.54 29.38 15.88
CA PRO A 842 49.82 29.06 16.55
C PRO A 842 50.09 29.82 17.83
N GLU A 843 49.79 31.11 17.81
CA GLU A 843 50.07 32.03 18.90
C GLU A 843 49.19 31.70 20.11
N VAL A 844 47.92 31.37 19.89
CA VAL A 844 47.00 31.00 20.98
C VAL A 844 47.37 29.63 21.57
N TYR A 845 47.74 28.66 20.73
CA TYR A 845 48.17 27.33 21.22
C TYR A 845 49.46 27.36 22.04
N ALA A 846 50.40 28.25 21.70
CA ALA A 846 51.63 28.43 22.47
C ALA A 846 51.36 28.91 23.91
N THR A 847 50.18 29.47 24.17
CA THR A 847 49.77 29.91 25.53
C THR A 847 49.19 28.80 26.40
N PHE A 848 49.06 27.57 25.88
CA PHE A 848 48.72 26.40 26.69
C PHE A 848 49.98 25.81 27.34
N ASP A 849 50.16 26.09 28.62
CA ASP A 849 51.33 25.67 29.41
C ASP A 849 51.01 24.42 30.23
N LEU A 850 51.36 23.26 29.68
CA LEU A 850 51.14 21.95 30.30
C LEU A 850 51.97 21.72 31.57
N THR A 851 53.01 22.52 31.82
CA THR A 851 53.81 22.43 33.07
C THR A 851 53.04 22.96 34.28
N LYS A 852 51.95 23.71 34.04
CA LYS A 852 51.07 24.27 35.08
C LYS A 852 49.86 23.38 35.42
N GLY A 853 49.71 22.23 34.76
CA GLY A 853 48.60 21.30 34.98
C GLY A 853 48.74 20.45 36.24
N ALA A 854 47.87 20.71 37.23
CA ALA A 854 47.52 19.93 38.42
C ALA A 854 48.65 19.29 39.27
N LYS A 855 49.09 20.02 40.32
CA LYS A 855 49.51 19.37 41.57
C LYS A 855 48.33 18.55 42.12
N ASN A 856 48.56 17.28 42.42
CA ASN A 856 47.66 16.31 43.06
C ASN A 856 46.58 16.93 43.95
N ASP A 857 45.33 16.95 43.48
CA ASP A 857 44.20 16.99 44.40
C ASP A 857 43.90 15.57 44.88
N LYS A 858 44.16 15.33 46.17
CA LYS A 858 43.71 14.16 46.93
C LYS A 858 42.20 14.19 47.18
N ALA A 859 41.41 14.59 46.19
CA ALA A 859 39.96 14.42 46.21
C ALA A 859 39.67 13.21 45.32
N LYS A 860 39.21 12.10 45.91
CA LYS A 860 38.59 11.01 45.14
C LYS A 860 37.57 11.67 44.20
N PRO A 861 37.68 11.53 42.87
CA PRO A 861 36.64 12.04 42.00
C PRO A 861 35.34 11.35 42.42
N LYS A 862 34.33 12.11 42.83
CA LYS A 862 32.98 11.57 42.89
C LYS A 862 32.72 11.00 41.51
N GLU A 863 32.55 9.68 41.42
CA GLU A 863 32.13 9.04 40.18
C GLU A 863 30.75 9.60 39.84
N GLU A 864 30.71 10.65 39.03
CA GLU A 864 29.47 11.05 38.39
C GLU A 864 29.07 9.89 37.46
N GLU A 865 28.00 9.22 37.85
CA GLU A 865 27.39 8.13 37.12
C GLU A 865 26.96 8.64 35.73
N VAL A 866 27.48 8.01 34.66
CA VAL A 866 27.12 8.38 33.29
C VAL A 866 25.66 7.97 33.08
N LYS A 867 24.76 8.94 33.18
CA LYS A 867 23.33 8.69 33.00
C LYS A 867 23.05 8.31 31.53
N PRO A 868 22.21 7.30 31.28
CA PRO A 868 21.77 6.98 29.93
C PRO A 868 21.14 8.19 29.25
N VAL A 869 21.34 8.32 27.95
CA VAL A 869 20.67 9.37 27.17
C VAL A 869 19.16 9.11 27.23
N LYS A 870 18.39 10.06 27.76
CA LYS A 870 16.92 9.98 27.75
C LYS A 870 16.43 10.29 26.34
N GLU A 871 16.30 9.26 25.53
CA GLU A 871 15.75 9.38 24.18
C GLU A 871 14.28 9.85 24.26
N PRO A 872 13.82 10.75 23.37
CA PRO A 872 12.44 11.21 23.39
C PRO A 872 11.48 10.03 23.19
N ASP A 873 10.49 9.91 24.08
CA ASP A 873 9.39 8.92 23.97
C ASP A 873 8.64 9.17 22.67
N LEU A 874 8.99 8.42 21.64
CA LEU A 874 8.26 8.40 20.39
C LEU A 874 6.94 7.67 20.65
N LYS A 875 5.90 8.43 21.02
CA LYS A 875 4.54 7.90 21.19
C LYS A 875 4.17 7.07 19.95
N PRO A 876 3.76 5.79 20.12
CA PRO A 876 3.32 4.97 19.01
C PRO A 876 2.20 5.69 18.24
N GLN A 877 2.34 5.85 16.92
CA GLN A 877 1.16 6.05 16.08
C GLN A 877 0.35 4.75 16.18
N LYS A 878 -0.91 4.87 16.58
CA LYS A 878 -1.77 3.79 17.09
C LYS A 878 -1.89 2.54 16.21
N ASP A 879 -1.51 2.61 14.93
CA ASP A 879 -1.62 1.50 13.98
C ASP A 879 -0.29 1.10 13.31
N THR A 880 0.84 1.69 13.73
CA THR A 880 2.17 1.15 13.40
C THR A 880 2.60 0.29 14.57
N GLY A 881 2.83 -1.01 14.39
CA GLY A 881 3.29 -1.95 15.45
C GLY A 881 4.65 -1.63 16.10
N CYS A 882 5.10 -0.37 16.05
CA CYS A 882 6.26 0.18 16.75
C CYS A 882 5.88 0.50 18.20
N VAL A 883 6.04 -0.49 19.09
CA VAL A 883 6.20 -0.19 20.51
C VAL A 883 7.65 0.29 20.70
N LEU A 884 7.80 1.60 20.81
CA LEU A 884 9.02 2.19 21.37
C LEU A 884 8.79 2.20 22.88
N SER A 885 9.36 1.19 23.54
CA SER A 885 9.37 1.04 25.00
C SER A 885 10.42 1.94 25.63
#